data_AF-C6CM08-F1
#
_entry.id   AF-C6CM08-F1
#
_cell.length_a   1.000
_cell.length_b   1.000
_cell.length_c   1.000
_cell.angle_alpha   90.00
_cell.angle_beta   90.00
_cell.angle_gamma   90.00
#
_symmetry.space_group_name_H-M   'P 1'
#
loop_
_entity.id
_entity.type
_entity.pdbx_description
1 polymer ?
#
loop_
_entity_poly.entity_id
_entity_poly.type
_entity_poly.pdbx_seq_one_letter_code
_entity_poly.pdbx_strand_id
1 'polypeptide(L)'
;MWYKSGHLSLFSGSKIVLGNNTFWANKNNGVIAGGMLLIFTDCGVRIYEIASVVSDTELVLASEYCGCTENHVRYAIPVLGSNDTFDHAAYVAQIAAMLAGYQSQLTQWKQVLTEHGQVTLTDNNGQSVVVKTLPELTDAVSRMMDKTLNGADIPDKVQFVANLGLSDVVHKSDLANHSHTAAQITDFTDAVRKVLVSTLAAGQGVALNYDAGSNQLVVSATGGNSGGGNSGSNGGRGYTVVTRNGTTANQVLTFPFSVTGTMDYSFDAYALKEEAGLTSQTVAIDTFSNTSAANYEQTNNVVFDGQLKPYTGEAYSVASDGSFYSSIIKADGISLSVSSYSNVTVVPAMTSANAPAGYVASASSVYNASYSAYYAFDGSVSGNGWISANAPTAAAPQWLEIELPSQTQITGYIITNPNLKVGGLASPKSWSLQGSNDGNVWTTVHSVSDNTNNTADIDQEFPLSIAANYSKYRLYITDKNSSNLFVSVKKLKLVVGDKCLISDSSGNFYTASSGVLTKVNAPSSASEFSTSGFVYSGIISSSTLSDKLPIKVWFASNSTNNYVRTSYGPLPQIIIPKSLTSVRSLQVINSAQLSTTLSGKGAVSVAVSRNLNDWVVWNGSAWVSIGSLSADSNGANKLLSGGMSVSSLNQITTAQWAQLFPSTNGVPDTLAFALVLNVPDPSLDNAAVDALVLNVNNVSAWKKQTEAEVEIRWYPDKVTFKTVAAGNYKLAYQQP
;
A
#
# COMPACT_ATOMS: atom_id res chain seq x y z
N MET A 1 -8.54 -32.17 31.69
CA MET A 1 -9.92 -32.61 32.07
C MET A 1 -9.99 -34.15 32.01
N TRP A 2 -11.05 -34.81 32.50
CA TRP A 2 -11.14 -36.28 32.50
C TRP A 2 -12.49 -36.76 31.97
N TYR A 3 -12.50 -37.65 30.97
CA TYR A 3 -13.70 -38.37 30.52
C TYR A 3 -13.92 -39.62 31.37
N LYS A 4 -15.12 -39.74 31.96
CA LYS A 4 -15.47 -40.80 32.93
C LYS A 4 -16.89 -41.36 32.75
N SER A 5 -17.56 -41.05 31.64
CA SER A 5 -18.94 -41.50 31.41
C SER A 5 -18.98 -42.99 31.15
N GLY A 6 -19.92 -43.72 31.75
CA GLY A 6 -20.09 -45.15 31.54
C GLY A 6 -19.12 -46.02 32.35
N HIS A 7 -19.11 -47.32 32.04
CA HIS A 7 -18.26 -48.33 32.69
C HIS A 7 -17.66 -49.30 31.68
N LEU A 8 -16.57 -49.96 32.04
CA LEU A 8 -15.88 -50.93 31.17
C LEU A 8 -16.29 -52.38 31.48
N SER A 9 -16.25 -53.21 30.44
CA SER A 9 -16.19 -54.67 30.49
C SER A 9 -14.84 -55.09 29.93
N LEU A 10 -14.06 -55.80 30.74
CA LEU A 10 -12.67 -56.16 30.51
C LEU A 10 -12.55 -57.68 30.47
N PHE A 11 -11.74 -58.19 29.54
CA PHE A 11 -11.52 -59.61 29.38
C PHE A 11 -10.03 -59.92 29.54
N SER A 12 -9.70 -60.86 30.43
CA SER A 12 -8.31 -61.25 30.69
C SER A 12 -7.63 -61.74 29.41
N GLY A 13 -6.45 -61.22 29.09
CA GLY A 13 -5.70 -61.54 27.87
C GLY A 13 -6.24 -60.90 26.59
N SER A 14 -7.28 -60.06 26.66
CA SER A 14 -7.83 -59.36 25.49
C SER A 14 -7.28 -57.95 25.36
N LYS A 15 -7.12 -57.49 24.12
CA LYS A 15 -6.90 -56.06 23.81
C LYS A 15 -8.20 -55.29 23.68
N ILE A 16 -9.33 -55.96 23.59
CA ILE A 16 -10.64 -55.33 23.38
C ILE A 16 -11.23 -54.93 24.73
N VAL A 17 -11.65 -53.68 24.83
CA VAL A 17 -12.36 -53.11 25.97
C VAL A 17 -13.72 -52.65 25.50
N LEU A 18 -14.78 -53.16 26.12
CA LEU A 18 -16.15 -52.79 25.79
C LEU A 18 -16.67 -51.77 26.82
N GLY A 19 -17.24 -50.68 26.32
CA GLY A 19 -17.87 -49.64 27.11
C GLY A 19 -19.38 -49.81 27.19
N ASN A 20 -19.96 -49.53 28.34
CA ASN A 20 -21.41 -49.42 28.53
C ASN A 20 -21.77 -47.98 28.90
N ASN A 21 -22.67 -47.35 28.14
CA ASN A 21 -23.03 -45.93 28.23
C ASN A 21 -21.83 -44.98 28.03
N THR A 22 -20.95 -45.36 27.12
CA THR A 22 -19.79 -44.58 26.69
C THR A 22 -20.06 -43.97 25.32
N PHE A 23 -19.37 -42.86 25.01
CA PHE A 23 -19.48 -42.10 23.77
C PHE A 23 -18.08 -41.74 23.27
N TRP A 24 -17.23 -42.75 23.07
CA TRP A 24 -15.81 -42.55 22.74
C TRP A 24 -15.55 -42.05 21.32
N ALA A 25 -16.41 -42.37 20.35
CA ALA A 25 -16.24 -41.90 18.97
C ALA A 25 -16.69 -40.44 18.79
N ASN A 26 -17.46 -39.89 19.74
CA ASN A 26 -17.81 -38.48 19.75
C ASN A 26 -16.57 -37.61 19.99
N LYS A 27 -16.12 -36.92 18.93
CA LYS A 27 -14.91 -36.07 18.93
C LYS A 27 -14.92 -34.97 19.99
N ASN A 28 -16.09 -34.50 20.44
CA ASN A 28 -16.19 -33.48 21.48
C ASN A 28 -15.78 -33.99 22.87
N ASN A 29 -15.77 -35.31 23.07
CA ASN A 29 -15.35 -35.92 24.33
C ASN A 29 -13.83 -36.10 24.45
N GLY A 30 -13.07 -35.87 23.37
CA GLY A 30 -11.61 -35.83 23.40
C GLY A 30 -10.90 -37.18 23.59
N VAL A 31 -11.58 -38.31 23.41
CA VAL A 31 -10.98 -39.66 23.46
C VAL A 31 -10.32 -39.97 22.11
N ILE A 32 -9.05 -40.35 22.14
CA ILE A 32 -8.24 -40.56 20.92
C ILE A 32 -7.34 -41.80 21.01
N ALA A 33 -6.95 -42.32 19.86
CA ALA A 33 -5.83 -43.28 19.75
C ALA A 33 -4.51 -42.63 20.19
N GLY A 34 -3.63 -43.40 20.83
CA GLY A 34 -2.45 -42.92 21.55
C GLY A 34 -2.76 -42.29 22.91
N GLY A 35 -4.05 -42.18 23.28
CA GLY A 35 -4.49 -41.66 24.56
C GLY A 35 -4.31 -42.66 25.71
N MET A 36 -4.29 -42.14 26.94
CA MET A 36 -4.13 -42.94 28.15
C MET A 36 -5.49 -43.38 28.71
N LEU A 37 -5.63 -44.66 29.07
CA LEU A 37 -6.79 -45.21 29.78
C LEU A 37 -6.38 -45.64 31.20
N LEU A 38 -7.00 -45.04 32.21
CA LEU A 38 -6.85 -45.47 33.61
C LEU A 38 -8.04 -46.35 33.98
N ILE A 39 -7.74 -47.57 34.45
CA ILE A 39 -8.72 -48.55 34.89
C ILE A 39 -8.59 -48.68 36.41
N PHE A 40 -9.69 -48.43 37.13
CA PHE A 40 -9.74 -48.50 38.59
C PHE A 40 -10.27 -49.87 39.02
N THR A 41 -9.37 -50.73 39.52
CA THR A 41 -9.70 -52.07 40.05
C THR A 41 -9.54 -52.07 41.58
N ASP A 42 -10.14 -53.05 42.27
CA ASP A 42 -10.18 -53.12 43.75
C ASP A 42 -8.79 -53.15 44.43
N CYS A 43 -7.73 -53.49 43.68
CA CYS A 43 -6.35 -53.58 44.19
C CYS A 43 -5.39 -52.52 43.61
N GLY A 44 -5.90 -51.53 42.85
CA GLY A 44 -5.08 -50.43 42.33
C GLY A 44 -5.53 -49.88 40.97
N VAL A 45 -4.82 -48.85 40.51
CA VAL A 45 -5.03 -48.22 39.20
C VAL A 45 -4.10 -48.87 38.17
N ARG A 46 -4.67 -49.37 37.08
CA ARG A 46 -3.90 -49.88 35.94
C ARG A 46 -3.98 -48.90 34.78
N ILE A 47 -2.87 -48.70 34.08
CA ILE A 47 -2.76 -47.71 33.00
C ILE A 47 -2.48 -48.46 31.71
N TYR A 48 -3.26 -48.15 30.67
CA TYR A 48 -3.11 -48.70 29.33
C TYR A 48 -3.11 -47.59 28.29
N GLU A 49 -2.46 -47.85 27.16
CA GLU A 49 -2.56 -46.99 25.98
C GLU A 49 -3.71 -47.48 25.07
N ILE A 50 -4.50 -46.55 24.57
CA ILE A 50 -5.57 -46.80 23.61
C ILE A 50 -4.95 -46.87 22.21
N ALA A 51 -4.86 -48.06 21.62
CA ALA A 51 -4.38 -48.24 20.25
C ALA A 51 -5.37 -47.70 19.21
N SER A 52 -6.67 -47.92 19.41
CA SER A 52 -7.72 -47.37 18.54
C SER A 52 -9.05 -47.21 19.26
N VAL A 53 -9.84 -46.25 18.77
CA VAL A 53 -11.25 -46.06 19.12
C VAL A 53 -12.07 -46.65 17.97
N VAL A 54 -12.74 -47.77 18.21
CA VAL A 54 -13.48 -48.51 17.16
C VAL A 54 -14.90 -47.99 17.03
N SER A 55 -15.55 -47.72 18.16
CA SER A 55 -16.90 -47.14 18.23
C SER A 55 -17.11 -46.40 19.55
N ASP A 56 -18.30 -45.85 19.77
CA ASP A 56 -18.67 -45.23 21.04
C ASP A 56 -18.52 -46.17 22.26
N THR A 57 -18.55 -47.48 22.01
CA THR A 57 -18.57 -48.54 23.03
C THR A 57 -17.43 -49.55 22.88
N GLU A 58 -16.45 -49.31 22.00
CA GLU A 58 -15.34 -50.25 21.81
C GLU A 58 -14.00 -49.53 21.62
N LEU A 59 -13.02 -49.91 22.46
CA LEU A 59 -11.61 -49.53 22.34
C LEU A 59 -10.74 -50.77 22.14
N VAL A 60 -9.61 -50.57 21.47
CA VAL A 60 -8.50 -51.53 21.44
C VAL A 60 -7.32 -50.96 22.20
N LEU A 61 -6.72 -51.74 23.09
CA LEU A 61 -5.52 -51.41 23.85
C LEU A 61 -4.26 -51.79 23.08
N ALA A 62 -3.16 -51.06 23.31
CA ALA A 62 -1.87 -51.38 22.71
C ALA A 62 -1.32 -52.75 23.20
N SER A 63 -1.57 -53.08 24.47
CA SER A 63 -1.21 -54.34 25.11
C SER A 63 -2.43 -55.09 25.66
N GLU A 64 -2.30 -56.41 25.83
CA GLU A 64 -3.37 -57.24 26.40
C GLU A 64 -3.64 -56.87 27.86
N TYR A 65 -4.92 -56.86 28.23
CA TYR A 65 -5.34 -56.59 29.59
C TYR A 65 -4.91 -57.74 30.52
N CYS A 66 -4.10 -57.43 31.54
CA CYS A 66 -3.47 -58.41 32.43
C CYS A 66 -4.20 -58.55 33.78
N GLY A 67 -5.44 -58.08 33.88
CA GLY A 67 -6.31 -58.26 35.04
C GLY A 67 -7.29 -59.43 34.87
N CYS A 68 -8.16 -59.63 35.86
CA CYS A 68 -9.24 -60.61 35.80
C CYS A 68 -10.37 -60.12 34.88
N THR A 69 -11.11 -61.03 34.25
CA THR A 69 -12.31 -60.66 33.48
C THR A 69 -13.36 -60.07 34.41
N GLU A 70 -13.73 -58.81 34.19
CA GLU A 70 -14.56 -58.01 35.10
C GLU A 70 -15.48 -57.08 34.30
N ASN A 71 -16.70 -56.89 34.80
CA ASN A 71 -17.69 -55.98 34.22
C ASN A 71 -17.98 -54.83 35.18
N HIS A 72 -18.47 -53.72 34.63
CA HIS A 72 -18.84 -52.52 35.40
C HIS A 72 -17.64 -51.81 36.05
N VAL A 73 -16.47 -51.89 35.42
CA VAL A 73 -15.22 -51.31 35.94
C VAL A 73 -15.18 -49.80 35.70
N ARG A 74 -14.79 -49.02 36.72
CA ARG A 74 -14.63 -47.57 36.59
C ARG A 74 -13.35 -47.24 35.84
N TYR A 75 -13.39 -46.15 35.09
CA TYR A 75 -12.23 -45.70 34.33
C TYR A 75 -12.17 -44.18 34.23
N ALA A 76 -11.04 -43.67 33.78
CA ALA A 76 -10.87 -42.29 33.39
C ALA A 76 -9.91 -42.18 32.21
N ILE A 77 -10.23 -41.31 31.27
CA ILE A 77 -9.34 -40.93 30.15
C ILE A 77 -9.02 -39.45 30.32
N PRO A 78 -7.74 -39.04 30.38
CA PRO A 78 -7.40 -37.62 30.39
C PRO A 78 -7.73 -37.04 29.02
N VAL A 79 -8.54 -35.98 29.03
CA VAL A 79 -9.01 -35.28 27.82
C VAL A 79 -8.78 -33.78 27.98
N LEU A 80 -8.54 -33.09 26.87
CA LEU A 80 -8.33 -31.65 26.88
C LEU A 80 -9.67 -30.94 27.06
N GLY A 81 -9.74 -30.01 28.02
CA GLY A 81 -10.93 -29.20 28.25
C GLY A 81 -10.93 -27.96 27.35
N SER A 82 -12.10 -27.44 27.02
CA SER A 82 -12.29 -26.22 26.21
C SER A 82 -11.71 -24.94 26.85
N ASN A 83 -11.14 -25.01 28.06
CA ASN A 83 -10.75 -23.85 28.86
C ASN A 83 -9.27 -23.88 29.31
N ASP A 84 -8.44 -24.82 28.85
CA ASP A 84 -7.00 -24.83 29.17
C ASP A 84 -6.20 -24.18 28.04
N THR A 85 -5.64 -23.02 28.36
CA THR A 85 -4.67 -22.27 27.55
C THR A 85 -3.33 -23.00 27.54
N PHE A 86 -2.87 -23.35 26.33
CA PHE A 86 -1.52 -23.79 25.91
C PHE A 86 -1.21 -25.30 25.83
N ASP A 87 -1.30 -25.86 24.61
CA ASP A 87 -0.31 -26.82 24.08
C ASP A 87 -0.30 -26.84 22.53
N HIS A 88 0.84 -26.51 21.90
CA HIS A 88 0.98 -26.34 20.44
C HIS A 88 0.98 -27.67 19.66
N ALA A 89 1.24 -28.81 20.30
CA ALA A 89 1.28 -30.11 19.62
C ALA A 89 -0.12 -30.59 19.17
N ALA A 90 -1.15 -30.31 19.97
CA ALA A 90 -2.53 -30.66 19.64
C ALA A 90 -3.11 -29.75 18.54
N TYR A 91 -2.76 -28.47 18.54
CA TYR A 91 -3.14 -27.52 17.48
C TYR A 91 -2.58 -27.93 16.11
N VAL A 92 -1.33 -28.41 16.07
CA VAL A 92 -0.70 -28.91 14.84
C VAL A 92 -1.37 -30.21 14.35
N ALA A 93 -1.72 -31.14 15.25
CA ALA A 93 -2.45 -32.35 14.89
C ALA A 93 -3.89 -32.05 14.42
N GLN A 94 -4.53 -31.03 14.99
CA GLN A 94 -5.87 -30.60 14.63
C GLN A 94 -5.89 -29.87 13.27
N ILE A 95 -4.88 -29.03 12.98
CA ILE A 95 -4.67 -28.46 11.64
C ILE A 95 -4.39 -29.59 10.63
N ALA A 96 -3.58 -30.58 10.96
CA ALA A 96 -3.29 -31.69 10.06
C ALA A 96 -4.55 -32.54 9.74
N ALA A 97 -5.38 -32.82 10.75
CA ALA A 97 -6.65 -33.52 10.56
C ALA A 97 -7.68 -32.70 9.78
N MET A 98 -7.76 -31.38 10.03
CA MET A 98 -8.62 -30.45 9.31
C MET A 98 -8.19 -30.29 7.84
N LEU A 99 -6.87 -30.23 7.59
CA LEU A 99 -6.30 -30.19 6.24
C LEU A 99 -6.53 -31.50 5.48
N ALA A 100 -6.40 -32.66 6.13
CA ALA A 100 -6.75 -33.95 5.53
C ALA A 100 -8.24 -34.04 5.17
N GLY A 101 -9.12 -33.50 6.02
CA GLY A 101 -10.55 -33.37 5.73
C GLY A 101 -10.82 -32.49 4.51
N TYR A 102 -10.17 -31.33 4.40
CA TYR A 102 -10.30 -30.46 3.23
C TYR A 102 -9.76 -31.08 1.96
N GLN A 103 -8.64 -31.82 2.01
CA GLN A 103 -8.12 -32.54 0.85
C GLN A 103 -9.07 -33.64 0.36
N SER A 104 -9.74 -34.36 1.27
CA SER A 104 -10.76 -35.34 0.92
C SER A 104 -11.97 -34.70 0.24
N GLN A 105 -12.48 -33.59 0.78
CA GLN A 105 -13.60 -32.86 0.19
C GLN A 105 -13.25 -32.29 -1.19
N LEU A 106 -12.07 -31.71 -1.36
CA LEU A 106 -11.60 -31.22 -2.66
C LEU A 106 -11.48 -32.34 -3.69
N THR A 107 -11.07 -33.53 -3.27
CA THR A 107 -10.98 -34.71 -4.15
C THR A 107 -12.38 -35.13 -4.62
N GLN A 108 -13.35 -35.24 -3.71
CA GLN A 108 -14.74 -35.58 -4.06
C GLN A 108 -15.37 -34.53 -4.99
N TRP A 109 -15.15 -33.23 -4.73
CA TRP A 109 -15.64 -32.16 -5.61
C TRP A 109 -14.96 -32.15 -6.97
N LYS A 110 -13.68 -32.49 -7.05
CA LYS A 110 -12.99 -32.68 -8.33
C LYS A 110 -13.68 -33.76 -9.17
N GLN A 111 -14.01 -34.91 -8.56
CA GLN A 111 -14.73 -35.98 -9.27
C GLN A 111 -16.10 -35.53 -9.79
N VAL A 112 -16.86 -34.78 -8.98
CA VAL A 112 -18.14 -34.20 -9.40
C VAL A 112 -18.00 -33.28 -10.62
N LEU A 113 -16.90 -32.54 -10.72
CA LEU A 113 -16.66 -31.59 -11.81
C LEU A 113 -16.04 -32.23 -13.07
N THR A 114 -15.30 -33.33 -12.94
CA THR A 114 -14.49 -33.87 -14.04
C THR A 114 -14.88 -35.26 -14.53
N GLU A 115 -15.51 -36.11 -13.71
CA GLU A 115 -15.86 -37.48 -14.10
C GLU A 115 -17.29 -37.53 -14.69
N HIS A 116 -17.59 -38.54 -15.51
CA HIS A 116 -18.95 -38.77 -16.04
C HIS A 116 -19.71 -39.77 -15.17
N GLY A 117 -21.01 -39.50 -14.91
CA GLY A 117 -21.90 -40.40 -14.19
C GLY A 117 -22.42 -39.82 -12.87
N GLN A 118 -22.35 -40.63 -11.81
CA GLN A 118 -22.80 -40.26 -10.46
C GLN A 118 -21.68 -40.45 -9.45
N VAL A 119 -21.51 -39.46 -8.57
CA VAL A 119 -20.51 -39.49 -7.49
C VAL A 119 -21.25 -39.45 -6.17
N THR A 120 -20.82 -40.28 -5.21
CA THR A 120 -21.37 -40.29 -3.85
C THR A 120 -20.52 -39.37 -2.97
N LEU A 121 -21.10 -38.27 -2.52
CA LEU A 121 -20.49 -37.36 -1.56
C LEU A 121 -20.79 -37.86 -0.15
N THR A 122 -19.77 -38.03 0.69
CA THR A 122 -19.96 -38.45 2.09
C THR A 122 -19.50 -37.35 3.02
N ASP A 123 -20.37 -36.95 3.96
CA ASP A 123 -20.04 -35.94 4.95
C ASP A 123 -19.20 -36.51 6.10
N ASN A 124 -18.73 -35.62 6.99
CA ASN A 124 -17.88 -36.01 8.13
C ASN A 124 -18.63 -36.81 9.23
N ASN A 125 -19.94 -36.98 9.08
CA ASN A 125 -20.81 -37.78 9.96
C ASN A 125 -21.19 -39.13 9.31
N GLY A 126 -20.62 -39.47 8.14
CA GLY A 126 -20.88 -40.71 7.41
C GLY A 126 -22.16 -40.68 6.57
N GLN A 127 -22.83 -39.54 6.46
CA GLN A 127 -24.04 -39.39 5.66
C GLN A 127 -23.67 -39.20 4.19
N SER A 128 -24.22 -40.06 3.32
CA SER A 128 -23.89 -40.10 1.89
C SER A 128 -25.01 -39.51 1.03
N VAL A 129 -24.65 -38.70 0.02
CA VAL A 129 -25.55 -38.14 -0.99
C VAL A 129 -25.00 -38.43 -2.38
N VAL A 130 -25.81 -39.04 -3.25
CA VAL A 130 -25.44 -39.30 -4.64
C VAL A 130 -25.79 -38.10 -5.50
N VAL A 131 -24.80 -37.51 -6.18
CA VAL A 131 -24.98 -36.39 -7.09
C VAL A 131 -24.58 -36.78 -8.52
N LYS A 132 -25.30 -36.25 -9.51
CA LYS A 132 -24.88 -36.35 -10.91
C LYS A 132 -23.72 -35.39 -11.15
N THR A 133 -22.74 -35.82 -11.94
CA THR A 133 -21.57 -34.99 -12.24
C THR A 133 -21.90 -33.89 -13.25
N LEU A 134 -21.08 -32.84 -13.27
CA LEU A 134 -21.26 -31.69 -14.17
C LEU A 134 -21.21 -32.09 -15.66
N PRO A 135 -20.31 -32.99 -16.11
CA PRO A 135 -20.34 -33.49 -17.49
C PRO A 135 -21.65 -34.24 -17.83
N GLU A 136 -22.17 -35.09 -16.93
CA GLU A 136 -23.43 -35.81 -17.14
C GLU A 136 -24.64 -34.86 -17.23
N LEU A 137 -24.66 -33.82 -16.40
CA LEU A 137 -25.69 -32.78 -16.47
C LEU A 137 -25.59 -31.99 -17.78
N THR A 138 -24.37 -31.68 -18.23
CA THR A 138 -24.12 -30.99 -19.50
C THR A 138 -24.57 -31.84 -20.68
N ASP A 139 -24.29 -33.14 -20.68
CA ASP A 139 -24.75 -34.07 -21.72
C ASP A 139 -26.28 -34.21 -21.71
N ALA A 140 -26.92 -34.25 -20.54
CA ALA A 140 -28.37 -34.30 -20.43
C ALA A 140 -29.02 -33.02 -21.00
N VAL A 141 -28.48 -31.85 -20.69
CA VAL A 141 -28.95 -30.57 -21.23
C VAL A 141 -28.67 -30.47 -22.73
N SER A 142 -27.50 -30.89 -23.21
CA SER A 142 -27.20 -30.94 -24.64
C SER A 142 -28.15 -31.87 -25.40
N ARG A 143 -28.53 -33.02 -24.83
CA ARG A 143 -29.57 -33.90 -25.41
C ARG A 143 -30.95 -33.23 -25.41
N MET A 144 -31.30 -32.50 -24.36
CA MET A 144 -32.57 -31.74 -24.32
C MET A 144 -32.60 -30.54 -25.27
N MET A 145 -31.44 -30.01 -25.64
CA MET A 145 -31.29 -28.88 -26.58
C MET A 145 -30.94 -29.33 -28.00
N ASP A 146 -30.88 -30.63 -28.26
CA ASP A 146 -30.61 -31.17 -29.59
C ASP A 146 -31.81 -30.91 -30.52
N LYS A 147 -31.69 -29.84 -31.31
CA LYS A 147 -32.70 -29.40 -32.27
C LYS A 147 -32.85 -30.32 -33.47
N THR A 148 -32.06 -31.41 -33.57
CA THR A 148 -32.25 -32.43 -34.62
C THR A 148 -33.40 -33.40 -34.30
N LEU A 149 -33.87 -33.41 -33.04
CA LEU A 149 -35.04 -34.17 -32.60
C LEU A 149 -36.31 -33.36 -32.87
N ASN A 150 -36.78 -33.37 -34.12
CA ASN A 150 -37.99 -32.67 -34.60
C ASN A 150 -39.29 -33.16 -33.92
N GLY A 151 -39.50 -32.86 -32.63
CA GLY A 151 -40.68 -33.25 -31.86
C GLY A 151 -40.79 -34.76 -31.64
N ALA A 152 -39.67 -35.49 -31.62
CA ALA A 152 -39.63 -36.95 -31.36
C ALA A 152 -39.89 -37.30 -29.88
N ASP A 153 -39.58 -36.36 -29.01
CA ASP A 153 -39.65 -36.37 -27.55
C ASP A 153 -41.03 -35.98 -27.00
N ILE A 154 -41.95 -35.54 -27.85
CA ILE A 154 -43.33 -35.21 -27.46
C ILE A 154 -44.12 -36.52 -27.24
N PRO A 155 -44.52 -36.85 -26.01
CA PRO A 155 -45.14 -38.15 -25.69
C PRO A 155 -46.49 -38.36 -26.38
N ASP A 156 -47.26 -37.27 -26.56
CA ASP A 156 -48.53 -37.26 -27.28
C ASP A 156 -48.54 -36.13 -28.31
N LYS A 157 -48.01 -36.44 -29.49
CA LYS A 157 -47.93 -35.50 -30.61
C LYS A 157 -49.31 -35.07 -31.11
N VAL A 158 -50.32 -35.92 -30.95
CA VAL A 158 -51.67 -35.66 -31.46
C VAL A 158 -52.35 -34.59 -30.62
N GLN A 159 -52.25 -34.68 -29.29
CA GLN A 159 -52.71 -33.63 -28.37
C GLN A 159 -51.93 -32.32 -28.54
N PHE A 160 -50.61 -32.40 -28.74
CA PHE A 160 -49.78 -31.22 -28.96
C PHE A 160 -50.19 -30.44 -30.23
N VAL A 161 -50.42 -31.13 -31.35
CA VAL A 161 -50.88 -30.52 -32.60
C VAL A 161 -52.30 -29.94 -32.47
N ALA A 162 -53.17 -30.60 -31.70
CA ALA A 162 -54.51 -30.10 -31.41
C ALA A 162 -54.50 -28.82 -30.57
N ASN A 163 -53.64 -28.75 -29.54
CA ASN A 163 -53.56 -27.59 -28.64
C ASN A 163 -52.95 -26.35 -29.31
N LEU A 164 -52.18 -26.53 -30.39
CA LEU A 164 -51.68 -25.43 -31.22
C LEU A 164 -52.67 -24.99 -32.31
N GLY A 165 -53.83 -25.66 -32.44
CA GLY A 165 -54.86 -25.32 -33.42
C GLY A 165 -54.50 -25.66 -34.88
N LEU A 166 -53.53 -26.57 -35.10
CA LEU A 166 -53.04 -26.94 -36.43
C LEU A 166 -53.68 -28.21 -37.02
N SER A 167 -54.65 -28.81 -36.35
CA SER A 167 -55.29 -30.06 -36.78
C SER A 167 -55.93 -30.00 -38.17
N ASP A 168 -56.41 -28.83 -38.59
CA ASP A 168 -57.10 -28.62 -39.89
C ASP A 168 -56.17 -28.04 -40.98
N VAL A 169 -54.88 -27.83 -40.72
CA VAL A 169 -53.95 -27.18 -41.66
C VAL A 169 -53.23 -28.19 -42.57
N VAL A 170 -53.49 -29.49 -42.42
CA VAL A 170 -52.91 -30.56 -43.26
C VAL A 170 -53.69 -30.73 -44.58
N HIS A 171 -53.87 -29.63 -45.30
CA HIS A 171 -54.17 -29.64 -46.74
C HIS A 171 -53.49 -28.45 -47.40
N LYS A 172 -52.14 -28.49 -47.50
CA LYS A 172 -51.33 -27.83 -48.53
C LYS A 172 -49.85 -28.15 -48.32
N SER A 173 -49.45 -29.34 -48.74
CA SER A 173 -48.05 -29.78 -48.76
C SER A 173 -47.34 -29.43 -50.08
N ASP A 174 -47.66 -28.30 -50.71
CA ASP A 174 -47.04 -27.87 -51.97
C ASP A 174 -46.32 -26.51 -51.85
N LEU A 175 -45.72 -26.22 -50.70
CA LEU A 175 -45.07 -24.92 -50.49
C LEU A 175 -43.78 -25.00 -49.67
N ALA A 176 -43.00 -26.06 -49.86
CA ALA A 176 -41.59 -26.07 -49.47
C ALA A 176 -40.76 -25.49 -50.62
N ASN A 177 -40.31 -24.25 -50.44
CA ASN A 177 -39.60 -23.38 -51.39
C ASN A 177 -40.46 -22.70 -52.46
N HIS A 178 -41.11 -21.61 -52.07
CA HIS A 178 -41.23 -20.48 -52.99
C HIS A 178 -40.66 -19.24 -52.32
N SER A 179 -39.51 -18.81 -52.84
CA SER A 179 -38.96 -17.48 -52.59
C SER A 179 -39.43 -16.58 -53.72
N HIS A 180 -40.11 -15.49 -53.41
CA HIS A 180 -40.30 -14.41 -54.37
C HIS A 180 -39.03 -13.56 -54.37
N THR A 181 -38.39 -13.41 -55.53
CA THR A 181 -37.51 -12.27 -55.78
C THR A 181 -38.35 -11.00 -55.76
N ALA A 182 -37.79 -9.85 -55.40
CA ALA A 182 -38.51 -8.57 -55.35
C ALA A 182 -39.26 -8.25 -56.66
N ALA A 183 -38.82 -8.81 -57.80
CA ALA A 183 -39.45 -8.68 -59.10
C ALA A 183 -40.76 -9.48 -59.28
N GLN A 184 -41.01 -10.50 -58.46
CA GLN A 184 -42.18 -11.39 -58.54
C GLN A 184 -43.37 -10.89 -57.70
N ILE A 185 -43.23 -9.75 -57.04
CA ILE A 185 -44.27 -9.13 -56.24
C ILE A 185 -44.57 -7.77 -56.87
N THR A 186 -45.69 -7.70 -57.59
CA THR A 186 -46.07 -6.54 -58.43
C THR A 186 -46.15 -5.21 -57.70
N ASP A 187 -46.33 -5.23 -56.37
CA ASP A 187 -46.45 -4.05 -55.52
C ASP A 187 -45.34 -3.94 -54.46
N PHE A 188 -44.33 -4.81 -54.45
CA PHE A 188 -43.32 -4.83 -53.38
C PHE A 188 -42.56 -3.51 -53.28
N THR A 189 -42.17 -2.94 -54.43
CA THR A 189 -41.49 -1.63 -54.44
C THR A 189 -42.41 -0.53 -53.92
N ASP A 190 -43.72 -0.60 -54.15
CA ASP A 190 -44.68 0.41 -53.67
C ASP A 190 -45.07 0.21 -52.21
N ALA A 191 -45.15 -1.03 -51.73
CA ALA A 191 -45.40 -1.37 -50.34
C ALA A 191 -44.21 -0.96 -49.45
N VAL A 192 -42.98 -1.27 -49.86
CA VAL A 192 -41.77 -0.83 -49.16
C VAL A 192 -41.66 0.70 -49.16
N ARG A 193 -41.97 1.36 -50.28
CA ARG A 193 -41.98 2.84 -50.36
C ARG A 193 -43.05 3.48 -49.48
N LYS A 194 -44.28 2.93 -49.47
CA LYS A 194 -45.36 3.41 -48.58
C LYS A 194 -44.98 3.27 -47.12
N VAL A 195 -44.39 2.15 -46.72
CA VAL A 195 -43.93 1.95 -45.34
C VAL A 195 -42.87 2.98 -45.00
N LEU A 196 -41.84 3.16 -45.83
CA LEU A 196 -40.76 4.15 -45.61
C LEU A 196 -41.30 5.57 -45.41
N VAL A 197 -42.29 5.99 -46.21
CA VAL A 197 -42.87 7.34 -46.13
C VAL A 197 -43.86 7.47 -44.96
N SER A 198 -44.61 6.42 -44.62
CA SER A 198 -45.64 6.46 -43.58
C SER A 198 -45.12 6.29 -42.15
N THR A 199 -43.95 5.69 -41.96
CA THR A 199 -43.39 5.43 -40.61
C THR A 199 -42.41 6.50 -40.13
N LEU A 200 -42.02 7.44 -41.01
CA LEU A 200 -41.08 8.50 -40.69
C LEU A 200 -41.83 9.82 -40.49
N ALA A 201 -41.82 10.33 -39.25
CA ALA A 201 -42.29 11.69 -38.94
C ALA A 201 -41.07 12.62 -38.79
N ALA A 202 -41.14 13.79 -39.41
CA ALA A 202 -40.09 14.80 -39.29
C ALA A 202 -40.03 15.37 -37.87
N GLY A 203 -38.86 15.33 -37.24
CA GLY A 203 -38.57 16.05 -36.00
C GLY A 203 -38.24 17.53 -36.26
N GLN A 204 -38.14 18.35 -35.20
CA GLN A 204 -37.74 19.76 -35.33
C GLN A 204 -36.38 19.89 -36.04
N GLY A 205 -36.32 20.72 -37.09
CA GLY A 205 -35.10 20.96 -37.88
C GLY A 205 -34.80 19.95 -38.99
N VAL A 206 -35.67 18.96 -39.21
CA VAL A 206 -35.56 18.01 -40.34
C VAL A 206 -36.78 18.17 -41.23
N ALA A 207 -36.59 18.25 -42.54
CA ALA A 207 -37.66 18.14 -43.52
C ALA A 207 -37.52 16.83 -44.29
N LEU A 208 -38.63 16.11 -44.40
CA LEU A 208 -38.75 14.89 -45.20
C LEU A 208 -39.60 15.25 -46.41
N ASN A 209 -39.02 15.15 -47.60
CA ASN A 209 -39.74 15.39 -48.84
C ASN A 209 -39.58 14.20 -49.78
N TYR A 210 -40.69 13.55 -50.12
CA TYR A 210 -40.71 12.46 -51.08
C TYR A 210 -41.03 13.01 -52.48
N ASP A 211 -40.11 12.86 -53.41
CA ASP A 211 -40.32 13.26 -54.80
C ASP A 211 -40.84 12.06 -55.61
N ALA A 212 -42.09 12.15 -56.05
CA ALA A 212 -42.76 11.12 -56.82
C ALA A 212 -42.24 10.99 -58.28
N GLY A 213 -41.58 12.02 -58.81
CA GLY A 213 -41.00 12.01 -60.15
C GLY A 213 -39.63 11.32 -60.21
N SER A 214 -38.81 11.49 -59.16
CA SER A 214 -37.48 10.87 -59.05
C SER A 214 -37.43 9.61 -58.18
N ASN A 215 -38.53 9.26 -57.50
CA ASN A 215 -38.64 8.13 -56.56
C ASN A 215 -37.62 8.18 -55.40
N GLN A 216 -37.24 9.38 -54.97
CA GLN A 216 -36.29 9.58 -53.88
C GLN A 216 -36.96 10.22 -52.66
N LEU A 217 -36.68 9.69 -51.48
CA LEU A 217 -36.93 10.38 -50.21
C LEU A 217 -35.72 11.27 -49.93
N VAL A 218 -35.90 12.58 -50.08
CA VAL A 218 -34.88 13.57 -49.72
C VAL A 218 -35.05 13.90 -48.24
N VAL A 219 -34.04 13.57 -47.45
CA VAL A 219 -33.93 13.97 -46.05
C VAL A 219 -33.03 15.20 -45.99
N SER A 220 -33.61 16.37 -45.76
CA SER A 220 -32.86 17.59 -45.50
C SER A 220 -32.87 17.87 -44.00
N ALA A 221 -31.68 17.87 -43.39
CA ALA A 221 -31.52 18.40 -42.04
C ALA A 221 -31.05 19.86 -42.17
N THR A 222 -31.86 20.79 -41.69
CA THR A 222 -31.35 22.11 -41.32
C THR A 222 -30.56 21.87 -40.04
N GLY A 223 -29.24 21.70 -40.17
CA GLY A 223 -28.36 21.03 -39.21
C GLY A 223 -28.56 21.42 -37.75
N GLY A 224 -29.41 20.67 -37.05
CA GLY A 224 -29.41 20.55 -35.61
C GLY A 224 -29.03 19.11 -35.25
N ASN A 225 -27.74 18.84 -35.05
CA ASN A 225 -27.35 17.65 -34.30
C ASN A 225 -26.84 18.08 -32.93
N SER A 226 -27.70 17.81 -31.96
CA SER A 226 -27.55 18.04 -30.53
C SER A 226 -26.71 16.95 -29.87
N GLY A 227 -25.93 17.34 -28.86
CA GLY A 227 -25.76 16.59 -27.61
C GLY A 227 -25.64 17.65 -26.51
N GLY A 228 -26.71 18.02 -25.79
CA GLY A 228 -27.33 17.28 -24.68
C GLY A 228 -26.73 17.80 -23.36
N GLY A 229 -27.42 18.45 -22.43
CA GLY A 229 -28.83 18.79 -22.32
C GLY A 229 -29.12 19.85 -21.23
N ASN A 230 -30.32 20.43 -21.35
CA ASN A 230 -31.23 20.97 -20.36
C ASN A 230 -30.70 21.78 -19.14
N SER A 231 -30.91 23.10 -19.17
CA SER A 231 -31.77 23.85 -18.22
C SER A 231 -31.52 25.36 -18.32
N GLY A 232 -32.57 26.14 -18.61
CA GLY A 232 -32.65 27.58 -18.32
C GLY A 232 -31.98 28.54 -19.31
N SER A 233 -32.80 29.33 -20.01
CA SER A 233 -32.46 30.63 -20.62
C SER A 233 -31.10 30.79 -21.32
N ASN A 234 -31.03 30.47 -22.61
CA ASN A 234 -30.55 31.38 -23.68
C ASN A 234 -30.45 30.63 -25.01
N GLY A 235 -31.02 31.21 -26.06
CA GLY A 235 -30.98 30.68 -27.43
C GLY A 235 -29.55 30.53 -27.96
N GLY A 236 -29.20 29.31 -28.37
CA GLY A 236 -28.04 29.09 -29.23
C GLY A 236 -28.29 29.81 -30.55
N ARG A 237 -27.33 30.66 -30.97
CA ARG A 237 -27.44 31.59 -32.11
C ARG A 237 -27.56 30.92 -33.50
N GLY A 238 -28.04 29.68 -33.65
CA GLY A 238 -28.33 29.08 -34.96
C GLY A 238 -27.13 28.84 -35.89
N TYR A 239 -25.96 28.51 -35.36
CA TYR A 239 -24.75 28.27 -36.14
C TYR A 239 -24.62 26.81 -36.63
N THR A 240 -24.29 26.64 -37.91
CA THR A 240 -23.72 25.41 -38.47
C THR A 240 -22.21 25.39 -38.22
N VAL A 241 -21.68 24.34 -37.57
CA VAL A 241 -20.24 24.19 -37.30
C VAL A 241 -19.67 23.01 -38.07
N VAL A 242 -18.63 23.26 -38.86
CA VAL A 242 -17.92 22.24 -39.65
C VAL A 242 -16.48 22.09 -39.15
N THR A 243 -16.09 20.87 -38.79
CA THR A 243 -14.70 20.56 -38.42
C THR A 243 -13.90 20.15 -39.66
N ARG A 244 -12.72 20.72 -39.84
CA ARG A 244 -11.80 20.47 -40.96
C ARG A 244 -10.39 20.20 -40.44
N ASN A 245 -9.96 18.95 -40.55
CA ASN A 245 -8.64 18.52 -40.11
C ASN A 245 -7.64 18.62 -41.27
N GLY A 246 -6.42 19.07 -40.98
CA GLY A 246 -5.32 19.12 -41.95
C GLY A 246 -5.51 20.14 -43.07
N THR A 247 -6.24 21.23 -42.83
CA THR A 247 -6.40 22.32 -43.80
C THR A 247 -5.02 22.90 -44.15
N THR A 248 -4.75 23.18 -45.42
CA THR A 248 -3.48 23.79 -45.86
C THR A 248 -3.51 25.31 -45.79
N ALA A 249 -2.35 25.96 -45.86
CA ALA A 249 -2.27 27.41 -45.93
C ALA A 249 -2.89 27.93 -47.24
N ASN A 250 -3.67 28.99 -47.16
CA ASN A 250 -4.44 29.60 -48.25
C ASN A 250 -5.54 28.73 -48.86
N GLN A 251 -5.94 27.65 -48.18
CA GLN A 251 -7.04 26.81 -48.66
C GLN A 251 -8.38 27.53 -48.51
N VAL A 252 -9.19 27.55 -49.57
CA VAL A 252 -10.54 28.10 -49.56
C VAL A 252 -11.54 26.95 -49.38
N LEU A 253 -12.33 27.02 -48.30
CA LEU A 253 -13.37 26.08 -47.95
C LEU A 253 -14.72 26.73 -48.19
N THR A 254 -15.57 26.11 -49.01
CA THR A 254 -16.83 26.69 -49.49
C THR A 254 -18.02 25.89 -48.97
N PHE A 255 -19.05 26.60 -48.49
CA PHE A 255 -20.27 26.02 -47.96
C PHE A 255 -21.49 26.68 -48.64
N PRO A 256 -22.21 25.95 -49.52
CA PRO A 256 -23.37 26.50 -50.23
C PRO A 256 -24.64 26.54 -49.36
N PHE A 257 -25.57 27.43 -49.71
CA PHE A 257 -26.90 27.59 -49.10
C PHE A 257 -28.00 27.05 -50.01
N SER A 258 -29.16 26.69 -49.45
CA SER A 258 -30.35 26.39 -50.24
C SER A 258 -31.02 27.68 -50.73
N VAL A 259 -31.33 27.75 -52.02
CA VAL A 259 -31.83 28.94 -52.75
C VAL A 259 -33.25 29.42 -52.38
N THR A 260 -33.77 29.07 -51.21
CA THR A 260 -35.18 29.31 -50.84
C THR A 260 -35.43 30.60 -50.05
N GLY A 261 -34.44 31.51 -49.93
CA GLY A 261 -34.57 32.79 -49.22
C GLY A 261 -33.77 33.94 -49.86
N THR A 262 -34.08 35.19 -49.48
CA THR A 262 -33.38 36.40 -49.93
C THR A 262 -32.26 36.75 -48.94
N MET A 263 -30.99 36.73 -49.38
CA MET A 263 -29.82 37.05 -48.54
C MET A 263 -29.80 38.54 -48.14
N ASP A 264 -29.91 38.83 -46.84
CA ASP A 264 -29.87 40.20 -46.28
C ASP A 264 -28.54 40.55 -45.58
N TYR A 265 -27.60 39.59 -45.49
CA TYR A 265 -26.29 39.72 -44.85
C TYR A 265 -26.31 40.08 -43.35
N SER A 266 -27.41 39.79 -42.65
CA SER A 266 -27.50 39.94 -41.19
C SER A 266 -26.87 38.78 -40.39
N PHE A 267 -26.27 37.81 -41.10
CA PHE A 267 -25.73 36.55 -40.56
C PHE A 267 -24.26 36.66 -40.12
N ASP A 268 -23.91 35.88 -39.10
CA ASP A 268 -22.59 35.88 -38.46
C ASP A 268 -21.82 34.57 -38.73
N ALA A 269 -20.50 34.66 -38.79
CA ALA A 269 -19.59 33.54 -39.02
C ALA A 269 -18.26 33.76 -38.31
N TYR A 270 -17.66 32.68 -37.82
CA TYR A 270 -16.34 32.70 -37.22
C TYR A 270 -15.60 31.39 -37.45
N ALA A 271 -14.28 31.43 -37.33
CA ALA A 271 -13.44 30.25 -37.34
C ALA A 271 -12.71 30.11 -36.01
N LEU A 272 -12.54 28.86 -35.55
CA LEU A 272 -11.62 28.49 -34.49
C LEU A 272 -10.50 27.67 -35.12
N LYS A 273 -9.26 27.88 -34.69
CA LYS A 273 -8.13 27.01 -35.03
C LYS A 273 -7.70 26.24 -33.79
N GLU A 274 -7.35 24.98 -33.99
CA GLU A 274 -6.75 24.17 -32.94
C GLU A 274 -5.34 24.67 -32.60
N GLU A 275 -5.09 24.88 -31.32
CA GLU A 275 -3.76 25.00 -30.74
C GLU A 275 -3.48 23.69 -30.00
N ALA A 276 -2.61 22.87 -30.58
CA ALA A 276 -2.29 21.55 -30.03
C ALA A 276 -1.82 21.67 -28.58
N GLY A 277 -2.36 20.81 -27.72
CA GLY A 277 -1.96 20.77 -26.32
C GLY A 277 -0.46 20.46 -26.18
N LEU A 278 0.17 21.09 -25.18
CA LEU A 278 1.56 20.78 -24.85
C LEU A 278 1.70 19.32 -24.40
N THR A 279 2.75 18.66 -24.87
CA THR A 279 3.04 17.27 -24.54
C THR A 279 4.14 17.18 -23.47
N SER A 280 4.20 16.03 -22.79
CA SER A 280 5.23 15.70 -21.78
C SER A 280 5.37 16.75 -20.67
N GLN A 281 4.26 17.38 -20.28
CA GLN A 281 4.23 18.37 -19.21
C GLN A 281 4.29 17.69 -17.85
N THR A 282 4.96 18.33 -16.90
CA THR A 282 5.08 17.85 -15.52
C THR A 282 4.09 18.60 -14.64
N VAL A 283 3.17 17.88 -14.01
CA VAL A 283 2.16 18.44 -13.10
C VAL A 283 2.35 17.84 -11.71
N ALA A 284 2.68 18.69 -10.73
CA ALA A 284 2.72 18.27 -9.33
C ALA A 284 1.28 18.11 -8.82
N ILE A 285 0.96 16.92 -8.33
CA ILE A 285 -0.29 16.65 -7.61
C ILE A 285 -0.15 17.09 -6.16
N ASP A 286 0.97 16.74 -5.53
CA ASP A 286 1.32 17.22 -4.20
C ASP A 286 2.85 17.22 -4.01
N THR A 287 3.32 18.12 -3.16
CA THR A 287 4.71 18.21 -2.69
C THR A 287 4.80 18.00 -1.17
N PHE A 288 3.71 17.53 -0.56
CA PHE A 288 3.57 17.18 0.85
C PHE A 288 4.09 18.26 1.82
N SER A 289 3.80 19.51 1.48
CA SER A 289 4.05 20.68 2.34
C SER A 289 3.19 20.60 3.61
N ASN A 290 3.54 21.36 4.65
CA ASN A 290 2.73 21.45 5.87
C ASN A 290 1.27 21.86 5.59
N THR A 291 1.04 22.66 4.54
CA THR A 291 -0.31 23.08 4.13
C THR A 291 -1.11 21.96 3.46
N SER A 292 -0.45 20.96 2.89
CA SER A 292 -1.09 19.83 2.22
C SER A 292 -1.90 18.98 3.20
N ALA A 293 -1.50 18.89 4.48
CA ALA A 293 -2.16 18.08 5.51
C ALA A 293 -3.68 18.31 5.61
N ALA A 294 -4.15 19.56 5.40
CA ALA A 294 -5.56 19.89 5.47
C ALA A 294 -6.42 19.16 4.40
N ASN A 295 -5.81 18.78 3.28
CA ASN A 295 -6.46 18.14 2.14
C ASN A 295 -6.69 16.63 2.32
N TYR A 296 -6.19 16.04 3.40
CA TYR A 296 -6.24 14.59 3.63
C TYR A 296 -6.97 14.24 4.92
N GLU A 297 -7.69 13.11 4.89
CA GLU A 297 -7.93 12.29 6.07
C GLU A 297 -6.67 11.47 6.34
N GLN A 298 -6.24 11.37 7.59
CA GLN A 298 -4.94 10.78 7.93
C GLN A 298 -4.94 10.11 9.31
N THR A 299 -4.03 9.16 9.49
CA THR A 299 -3.70 8.65 10.83
C THR A 299 -2.87 9.67 11.63
N ASN A 300 -2.89 9.55 12.96
CA ASN A 300 -2.41 10.59 13.88
C ASN A 300 -0.89 10.86 13.87
N ASN A 301 -0.09 9.98 13.25
CA ASN A 301 1.37 10.03 13.31
C ASN A 301 1.99 10.25 11.92
N VAL A 302 1.29 10.94 11.04
CA VAL A 302 1.81 11.42 9.75
C VAL A 302 2.41 12.80 9.93
N VAL A 303 3.57 13.05 9.31
CA VAL A 303 4.24 14.35 9.26
C VAL A 303 4.23 14.86 7.82
N PHE A 304 3.91 16.15 7.68
CA PHE A 304 4.00 16.93 6.44
C PHE A 304 4.98 18.08 6.66
N ASP A 305 6.19 17.97 6.12
CA ASP A 305 7.26 18.97 6.29
C ASP A 305 8.00 19.32 4.98
N GLY A 306 7.28 19.21 3.84
CA GLY A 306 7.90 19.17 2.51
C GLY A 306 8.25 17.74 2.08
N GLN A 307 8.07 16.79 2.99
CA GLN A 307 7.94 15.36 2.73
C GLN A 307 6.74 14.82 3.51
N LEU A 308 6.17 13.74 3.00
CA LEU A 308 5.23 12.90 3.72
C LEU A 308 6.00 11.73 4.35
N LYS A 309 5.95 11.60 5.67
CA LYS A 309 6.64 10.52 6.40
C LYS A 309 5.91 10.17 7.71
N PRO A 310 6.04 8.94 8.22
CA PRO A 310 5.61 8.64 9.58
C PRO A 310 6.47 9.42 10.60
N TYR A 311 5.87 9.78 11.72
CA TYR A 311 6.60 10.25 12.90
C TYR A 311 7.42 9.09 13.47
N THR A 312 8.75 9.25 13.53
CA THR A 312 9.70 8.24 14.02
C THR A 312 10.46 8.66 15.28
N GLY A 313 10.01 9.75 15.92
CA GLY A 313 10.62 10.31 17.12
C GLY A 313 11.11 11.74 16.92
N GLU A 314 11.44 12.41 18.02
CA GLU A 314 11.95 13.78 18.01
C GLU A 314 12.85 14.06 19.23
N ALA A 315 13.36 15.29 19.31
CA ALA A 315 14.04 15.78 20.49
C ALA A 315 13.06 16.57 21.38
N TYR A 316 12.99 16.22 22.66
CA TYR A 316 12.17 16.89 23.66
C TYR A 316 13.05 17.66 24.63
N SER A 317 12.85 18.98 24.69
CA SER A 317 13.37 19.79 25.78
C SER A 317 12.72 19.37 27.11
N VAL A 318 13.49 19.51 28.19
CA VAL A 318 13.02 19.26 29.56
C VAL A 318 12.77 20.57 30.28
N ALA A 319 11.72 20.62 31.10
CA ALA A 319 11.34 21.79 31.88
C ALA A 319 11.39 21.48 33.38
N SER A 320 11.51 22.52 34.21
CA SER A 320 11.45 22.38 35.67
C SER A 320 10.10 21.81 36.09
N ASP A 321 10.13 20.82 36.97
CA ASP A 321 8.96 20.10 37.46
C ASP A 321 9.19 19.67 38.91
N GLY A 322 8.69 20.50 39.83
CA GLY A 322 9.00 20.38 41.25
C GLY A 322 10.49 20.56 41.51
N SER A 323 11.12 19.57 42.13
CA SER A 323 12.56 19.57 42.43
C SER A 323 13.43 18.97 41.31
N PHE A 324 12.82 18.53 40.21
CA PHE A 324 13.47 17.83 39.11
C PHE A 324 13.15 18.49 37.77
N TYR A 325 13.57 17.86 36.68
CA TYR A 325 13.24 18.27 35.32
C TYR A 325 12.57 17.14 34.59
N SER A 326 11.61 17.45 33.73
CA SER A 326 10.86 16.41 33.03
C SER A 326 10.36 16.84 31.66
N SER A 327 9.97 15.83 30.87
CA SER A 327 9.26 16.03 29.60
C SER A 327 8.29 14.87 29.36
N ILE A 328 7.08 15.20 28.88
CA ILE A 328 6.13 14.19 28.42
C ILE A 328 6.48 13.85 26.98
N ILE A 329 6.65 12.57 26.69
CA ILE A 329 7.07 12.10 25.37
C ILE A 329 5.97 11.26 24.71
N LYS A 330 5.96 11.25 23.38
CA LYS A 330 5.04 10.40 22.62
C LYS A 330 5.48 8.94 22.71
N ALA A 331 4.54 8.07 23.09
CA ALA A 331 4.82 6.67 23.43
C ALA A 331 3.67 5.70 23.05
N ASP A 332 2.72 6.15 22.24
CA ASP A 332 1.54 5.40 21.77
C ASP A 332 1.80 4.52 20.52
N GLY A 333 3.07 4.24 20.21
CA GLY A 333 3.51 3.49 19.03
C GLY A 333 3.61 1.98 19.25
N ILE A 334 4.16 1.27 18.25
CA ILE A 334 4.50 -0.17 18.37
C ILE A 334 5.76 -0.41 19.22
N SER A 335 6.65 0.58 19.27
CA SER A 335 7.87 0.55 20.07
C SER A 335 8.36 1.96 20.43
N LEU A 336 9.19 2.05 21.46
CA LEU A 336 9.84 3.28 21.88
C LEU A 336 11.24 2.99 22.41
N SER A 337 12.23 3.75 21.94
CA SER A 337 13.51 3.90 22.61
C SER A 337 13.67 5.32 23.11
N VAL A 338 14.19 5.47 24.33
CA VAL A 338 14.45 6.74 25.01
C VAL A 338 15.95 6.84 25.25
N SER A 339 16.55 7.92 24.75
CA SER A 339 17.95 8.25 24.95
C SER A 339 18.05 9.60 25.67
N SER A 340 18.83 9.68 26.74
CA SER A 340 19.28 10.97 27.25
C SER A 340 20.39 11.52 26.37
N TYR A 341 20.35 12.81 26.12
CA TYR A 341 21.31 13.49 25.26
C TYR A 341 21.72 14.83 25.86
N SER A 342 22.96 15.23 25.59
CA SER A 342 23.53 16.54 25.92
C SER A 342 24.51 16.92 24.80
N ASN A 343 24.84 18.21 24.67
CA ASN A 343 25.90 18.68 23.78
C ASN A 343 27.29 18.70 24.45
N VAL A 344 27.38 18.24 25.71
CA VAL A 344 28.62 18.10 26.46
C VAL A 344 29.33 16.80 26.08
N THR A 345 30.64 16.88 25.83
CA THR A 345 31.47 15.73 25.48
C THR A 345 31.90 14.95 26.73
N VAL A 346 31.99 13.62 26.62
CA VAL A 346 32.59 12.76 27.65
C VAL A 346 34.12 12.83 27.68
N VAL A 347 34.74 13.39 26.63
CA VAL A 347 36.18 13.60 26.53
C VAL A 347 36.53 14.96 27.13
N PRO A 348 37.31 15.05 28.23
CA PRO A 348 37.77 16.32 28.76
C PRO A 348 38.68 17.05 27.76
N ALA A 349 38.83 18.37 27.92
CA ALA A 349 39.70 19.17 27.05
C ALA A 349 41.15 18.63 27.09
N MET A 350 41.65 18.18 25.94
CA MET A 350 43.00 17.63 25.81
C MET A 350 44.04 18.74 25.58
N THR A 351 45.23 18.60 26.19
CA THR A 351 46.36 19.53 26.00
C THR A 351 47.52 18.91 25.21
N SER A 352 47.54 17.59 25.07
CA SER A 352 48.46 16.82 24.23
C SER A 352 47.79 15.53 23.75
N ALA A 353 48.48 14.69 22.98
CA ALA A 353 47.96 13.39 22.54
C ALA A 353 47.63 12.40 23.68
N ASN A 354 48.13 12.63 24.89
CA ASN A 354 48.02 11.72 26.04
C ASN A 354 47.70 12.43 27.36
N ALA A 355 47.20 13.66 27.30
CA ALA A 355 46.77 14.45 28.45
C ALA A 355 45.33 14.94 28.25
N PRO A 356 44.41 14.70 29.21
CA PRO A 356 44.63 14.15 30.56
C PRO A 356 44.96 12.65 30.59
N ALA A 357 45.56 12.19 31.70
CA ALA A 357 45.96 10.80 31.85
C ALA A 357 44.78 9.83 31.65
N GLY A 358 45.03 8.73 30.92
CA GLY A 358 44.00 7.74 30.56
C GLY A 358 43.25 8.05 29.26
N TYR A 359 43.47 9.22 28.65
CA TYR A 359 42.92 9.56 27.34
C TYR A 359 44.05 9.61 26.30
N VAL A 360 43.86 8.95 25.15
CA VAL A 360 44.86 8.95 24.07
C VAL A 360 44.21 9.27 22.73
N ALA A 361 44.58 10.40 22.13
CA ALA A 361 44.12 10.81 20.81
C ALA A 361 45.14 10.38 19.74
N SER A 362 44.66 9.73 18.69
CA SER A 362 45.49 9.30 17.56
C SER A 362 44.75 9.43 16.23
N ALA A 363 45.46 9.33 15.11
CA ALA A 363 44.89 9.42 13.78
C ALA A 363 45.69 8.60 12.77
N SER A 364 45.08 8.25 11.65
CA SER A 364 45.72 7.54 10.52
C SER A 364 46.93 8.29 9.97
N SER A 365 46.81 9.62 9.91
CA SER A 365 47.85 10.53 9.47
C SER A 365 47.56 11.94 9.98
N VAL A 366 48.59 12.78 9.99
CA VAL A 366 48.49 14.20 10.37
C VAL A 366 49.23 15.04 9.35
N TYR A 367 48.65 16.17 8.93
CA TYR A 367 49.29 17.06 7.95
C TYR A 367 50.63 17.62 8.47
N ASN A 368 50.64 18.07 9.73
CA ASN A 368 51.84 18.38 10.51
C ASN A 368 51.48 18.48 12.01
N ALA A 369 52.45 18.80 12.87
CA ALA A 369 52.27 18.87 14.31
C ALA A 369 51.17 19.85 14.78
N SER A 370 50.91 20.93 14.03
CA SER A 370 49.87 21.92 14.35
C SER A 370 48.43 21.45 14.08
N TYR A 371 48.26 20.26 13.50
CA TYR A 371 46.97 19.63 13.21
C TYR A 371 46.91 18.19 13.75
N SER A 372 47.66 17.93 14.83
CA SER A 372 47.65 16.66 15.55
C SER A 372 46.24 16.26 16.01
N ALA A 373 45.99 14.96 16.17
CA ALA A 373 44.68 14.40 16.51
C ALA A 373 44.00 15.05 17.73
N TYR A 374 44.77 15.35 18.79
CA TYR A 374 44.24 15.89 20.04
C TYR A 374 43.58 17.27 19.88
N TYR A 375 43.87 18.04 18.82
CA TYR A 375 43.20 19.30 18.55
C TYR A 375 41.72 19.13 18.21
N ALA A 376 41.28 17.94 17.82
CA ALA A 376 39.85 17.65 17.68
C ALA A 376 39.14 17.46 19.04
N PHE A 377 39.89 17.39 20.15
CA PHE A 377 39.42 17.11 21.49
C PHE A 377 39.87 18.16 22.53
N ASP A 378 40.51 19.25 22.08
CA ASP A 378 41.08 20.28 22.96
C ASP A 378 40.05 21.27 23.52
N GLY A 379 38.81 21.21 23.03
CA GLY A 379 37.72 22.12 23.40
C GLY A 379 37.83 23.54 22.81
N SER A 380 38.91 23.86 22.07
CA SER A 380 39.23 25.21 21.62
C SER A 380 38.19 25.77 20.65
N VAL A 381 37.86 27.05 20.80
CA VAL A 381 36.95 27.77 19.88
C VAL A 381 37.69 28.40 18.71
N SER A 382 38.98 28.69 18.85
CA SER A 382 39.84 29.33 17.86
C SER A 382 40.86 28.37 17.22
N GLY A 383 40.93 27.13 17.70
CA GLY A 383 41.87 26.10 17.23
C GLY A 383 41.55 25.53 15.85
N ASN A 384 42.56 24.92 15.25
CA ASN A 384 42.55 24.46 13.86
C ASN A 384 41.98 23.04 13.65
N GLY A 385 41.80 22.26 14.72
CA GLY A 385 41.36 20.86 14.64
C GLY A 385 42.42 19.89 14.08
N TRP A 386 41.99 18.65 13.85
CA TRP A 386 42.77 17.64 13.15
C TRP A 386 42.65 17.79 11.64
N ILE A 387 43.76 17.58 10.92
CA ILE A 387 43.82 17.48 9.46
C ILE A 387 44.67 16.28 9.06
N SER A 388 44.16 15.44 8.17
CA SER A 388 44.88 14.29 7.64
C SER A 388 46.00 14.71 6.67
N ALA A 389 47.02 13.87 6.50
CA ALA A 389 48.07 14.11 5.51
C ALA A 389 47.60 13.87 4.07
N ASN A 390 46.57 13.04 3.88
CA ASN A 390 46.07 12.61 2.57
C ASN A 390 44.53 12.64 2.52
N ALA A 391 43.96 12.67 1.32
CA ALA A 391 42.53 12.59 1.10
C ALA A 391 42.00 11.19 1.45
N PRO A 392 40.86 11.08 2.15
CA PRO A 392 40.21 9.79 2.36
C PRO A 392 39.66 9.25 1.04
N THR A 393 39.78 7.94 0.85
CA THR A 393 39.07 7.17 -0.19
C THR A 393 38.56 5.87 0.42
N ALA A 394 37.67 5.16 -0.27
CA ALA A 394 37.25 3.83 0.17
C ALA A 394 38.41 2.83 0.29
N ALA A 395 39.43 2.93 -0.57
CA ALA A 395 40.62 2.05 -0.53
C ALA A 395 41.69 2.52 0.46
N ALA A 396 41.77 3.82 0.74
CA ALA A 396 42.72 4.43 1.67
C ALA A 396 41.99 5.43 2.59
N PRO A 397 41.21 4.95 3.58
CA PRO A 397 40.45 5.80 4.47
C PRO A 397 41.35 6.54 5.45
N GLN A 398 40.85 7.68 5.95
CA GLN A 398 41.48 8.40 7.05
C GLN A 398 40.64 8.21 8.31
N TRP A 399 41.29 8.14 9.47
CA TRP A 399 40.58 7.98 10.73
C TRP A 399 41.14 8.87 11.83
N LEU A 400 40.25 9.29 12.73
CA LEU A 400 40.54 10.05 13.95
C LEU A 400 39.98 9.26 15.13
N GLU A 401 40.82 8.97 16.12
CA GLU A 401 40.54 8.07 17.23
C GLU A 401 40.76 8.74 18.58
N ILE A 402 39.94 8.35 19.56
CA ILE A 402 40.14 8.62 20.98
C ILE A 402 40.00 7.31 21.78
N GLU A 403 41.01 7.02 22.59
CA GLU A 403 40.98 6.02 23.65
C GLU A 403 40.58 6.68 24.97
N LEU A 404 39.69 6.03 25.71
CA LEU A 404 39.11 6.46 26.97
C LEU A 404 39.64 5.59 28.11
N PRO A 405 39.66 6.08 29.37
CA PRO A 405 40.22 5.35 30.51
C PRO A 405 39.44 4.06 30.85
N SER A 406 38.19 3.96 30.42
CA SER A 406 37.33 2.78 30.56
C SER A 406 36.26 2.77 29.48
N GLN A 407 35.52 1.67 29.37
CA GLN A 407 34.32 1.62 28.55
C GLN A 407 33.37 2.75 28.95
N THR A 408 32.97 3.56 27.98
CA THR A 408 32.10 4.70 28.20
C THR A 408 30.93 4.62 27.22
N GLN A 409 29.71 4.66 27.76
CA GLN A 409 28.51 4.64 26.95
C GLN A 409 28.25 6.02 26.34
N ILE A 410 27.95 6.05 25.04
CA ILE A 410 27.58 7.26 24.29
C ILE A 410 26.24 7.05 23.60
N THR A 411 25.42 8.10 23.53
CA THR A 411 24.14 8.10 22.81
C THR A 411 24.21 8.89 21.50
N GLY A 412 25.36 9.50 21.22
CA GLY A 412 25.61 10.27 20.00
C GLY A 412 27.05 10.74 19.87
N TYR A 413 27.32 11.44 18.79
CA TYR A 413 28.55 12.21 18.61
C TYR A 413 28.25 13.52 17.87
N ILE A 414 29.16 14.48 17.96
CA ILE A 414 29.06 15.77 17.29
C ILE A 414 30.34 16.02 16.49
N ILE A 415 30.20 16.43 15.24
CA ILE A 415 31.30 16.89 14.40
C ILE A 415 31.17 18.39 14.21
N THR A 416 32.24 19.13 14.47
CA THR A 416 32.36 20.54 14.10
C THR A 416 33.40 20.66 12.99
N ASN A 417 33.05 21.37 11.93
CA ASN A 417 33.95 21.64 10.80
C ASN A 417 34.83 22.87 11.08
N PRO A 418 36.09 22.89 10.63
CA PRO A 418 36.99 24.01 10.94
C PRO A 418 36.76 25.22 10.03
N ASN A 419 36.92 26.41 10.58
CA ASN A 419 36.86 27.68 9.85
C ASN A 419 38.26 28.12 9.42
N LEU A 420 38.84 27.36 8.48
CA LEU A 420 40.20 27.61 8.00
C LEU A 420 40.17 28.71 6.93
N LYS A 421 40.67 29.90 7.28
CA LYS A 421 40.89 31.00 6.33
C LYS A 421 42.01 30.74 5.33
N VAL A 422 42.91 29.77 5.60
CA VAL A 422 44.03 29.39 4.73
C VAL A 422 44.11 27.85 4.68
N GLY A 423 44.08 27.28 3.47
CA GLY A 423 44.13 25.82 3.23
C GLY A 423 42.79 25.16 2.88
N GLY A 424 41.66 25.78 3.25
CA GLY A 424 40.30 25.37 2.83
C GLY A 424 39.65 24.30 3.71
N LEU A 425 38.32 24.34 3.77
CA LEU A 425 37.48 23.42 4.53
C LEU A 425 37.21 22.12 3.74
N ALA A 426 37.45 20.98 4.37
CA ALA A 426 37.26 19.65 3.78
C ALA A 426 36.56 18.72 4.78
N SER A 427 35.27 18.93 5.03
CA SER A 427 34.52 18.11 6.00
C SER A 427 34.37 16.64 5.55
N PRO A 428 34.18 15.70 6.49
CA PRO A 428 33.76 14.35 6.14
C PRO A 428 32.45 14.35 5.32
N LYS A 429 32.41 13.59 4.23
CA LYS A 429 31.21 13.39 3.38
C LYS A 429 30.61 12.01 3.59
N SER A 430 31.47 10.99 3.64
CA SER A 430 31.08 9.62 3.97
C SER A 430 32.01 9.05 5.02
N TRP A 431 31.45 8.50 6.09
CA TRP A 431 32.21 7.95 7.21
C TRP A 431 31.39 6.94 8.00
N SER A 432 32.08 6.21 8.88
CA SER A 432 31.47 5.40 9.93
C SER A 432 32.07 5.76 11.28
N LEU A 433 31.23 5.96 12.30
CA LEU A 433 31.70 5.93 13.68
C LEU A 433 31.87 4.46 14.08
N GLN A 434 33.03 4.12 14.64
CA GLN A 434 33.34 2.75 15.06
C GLN A 434 33.79 2.72 16.51
N GLY A 435 33.45 1.64 17.21
CA GLY A 435 33.86 1.36 18.57
C GLY A 435 34.72 0.09 18.67
N SER A 436 35.68 0.09 19.60
CA SER A 436 36.52 -1.07 19.90
C SER A 436 36.89 -1.12 21.38
N ASN A 437 37.12 -2.33 21.90
CA ASN A 437 37.63 -2.56 23.26
C ASN A 437 39.06 -3.09 23.30
N ASP A 438 39.61 -3.50 22.15
CA ASP A 438 40.94 -4.09 22.02
C ASP A 438 41.84 -3.34 21.01
N GLY A 439 41.29 -2.40 20.25
CA GLY A 439 41.96 -1.65 19.19
C GLY A 439 42.15 -2.42 17.88
N ASN A 440 41.80 -3.71 17.84
CA ASN A 440 42.00 -4.58 16.68
C ASN A 440 40.68 -4.87 15.95
N VAL A 441 39.64 -5.21 16.72
CA VAL A 441 38.30 -5.47 16.19
C VAL A 441 37.45 -4.22 16.35
N TRP A 442 36.98 -3.70 15.23
CA TRP A 442 36.19 -2.48 15.17
C TRP A 442 34.77 -2.79 14.73
N THR A 443 33.81 -2.37 15.54
CA THR A 443 32.37 -2.48 15.23
C THR A 443 31.86 -1.14 14.75
N THR A 444 31.23 -1.11 13.58
CA THR A 444 30.53 0.10 13.11
C THR A 444 29.28 0.33 13.94
N VAL A 445 29.19 1.50 14.58
CA VAL A 445 28.05 1.89 15.43
C VAL A 445 27.13 2.91 14.75
N HIS A 446 27.63 3.63 13.74
CA HIS A 446 26.85 4.55 12.92
C HIS A 446 27.53 4.76 11.57
N SER A 447 26.76 4.94 10.51
CA SER A 447 27.27 5.20 9.16
C SER A 447 26.54 6.38 8.54
N VAL A 448 27.31 7.25 7.88
CA VAL A 448 26.79 8.38 7.11
C VAL A 448 27.41 8.34 5.73
N SER A 449 26.59 8.53 4.70
CA SER A 449 27.00 8.64 3.30
C SER A 449 26.50 9.95 2.71
N ASP A 450 27.30 10.57 1.84
CA ASP A 450 26.92 11.75 1.06
C ASP A 450 26.38 12.94 1.88
N ASN A 451 26.86 13.13 3.11
CA ASN A 451 26.60 14.36 3.84
C ASN A 451 27.26 15.53 3.13
N THR A 452 26.46 16.45 2.60
CA THR A 452 26.95 17.64 1.88
C THR A 452 27.16 18.84 2.79
N ASN A 453 26.92 18.72 4.10
CA ASN A 453 27.06 19.85 5.02
C ASN A 453 28.55 20.17 5.27
N ASN A 454 29.04 21.11 4.46
CA ASN A 454 30.39 21.66 4.52
C ASN A 454 30.40 23.09 5.10
N THR A 455 29.60 23.34 6.13
CA THR A 455 29.55 24.65 6.79
C THR A 455 30.52 24.69 7.97
N ALA A 456 31.36 25.73 8.05
CA ALA A 456 32.34 25.89 9.11
C ALA A 456 31.70 26.30 10.45
N ASP A 457 32.32 25.89 11.56
CA ASP A 457 31.97 26.31 12.93
C ASP A 457 30.52 26.01 13.38
N ILE A 458 29.86 25.04 12.74
CA ILE A 458 28.54 24.54 13.16
C ILE A 458 28.70 23.13 13.74
N ASP A 459 28.17 22.94 14.95
CA ASP A 459 28.04 21.63 15.58
C ASP A 459 26.98 20.82 14.83
N GLN A 460 27.39 19.69 14.27
CA GLN A 460 26.51 18.73 13.61
C GLN A 460 26.34 17.52 14.51
N GLU A 461 25.12 17.31 15.01
CA GLU A 461 24.81 16.21 15.90
C GLU A 461 24.41 14.94 15.13
N PHE A 462 24.95 13.81 15.56
CA PHE A 462 24.68 12.50 15.00
C PHE A 462 24.26 11.56 16.14
N PRO A 463 22.96 11.47 16.45
CA PRO A 463 22.47 10.56 17.46
C PRO A 463 22.63 9.11 17.02
N LEU A 464 22.91 8.22 17.97
CA LEU A 464 22.96 6.79 17.74
C LEU A 464 21.58 6.17 17.96
N SER A 465 21.20 5.25 17.09
CA SER A 465 19.97 4.46 17.27
C SER A 465 20.07 3.48 18.44
N ILE A 466 21.28 3.00 18.72
CA ILE A 466 21.62 2.15 19.86
C ILE A 466 22.83 2.77 20.55
N ALA A 467 22.78 2.90 21.87
CA ALA A 467 23.91 3.42 22.61
C ALA A 467 25.14 2.50 22.47
N ALA A 468 26.28 3.09 22.14
CA ALA A 468 27.54 2.37 22.00
C ALA A 468 28.31 2.42 23.31
N ASN A 469 28.96 1.31 23.70
CA ASN A 469 29.75 1.23 24.94
C ASN A 469 31.11 0.58 24.68
N TYR A 470 32.11 1.41 24.39
CA TYR A 470 33.47 1.01 24.04
C TYR A 470 34.51 1.86 24.77
N SER A 471 35.73 1.35 24.91
CA SER A 471 36.88 2.12 25.43
C SER A 471 37.62 2.90 24.33
N LYS A 472 37.42 2.57 23.05
CA LYS A 472 37.97 3.31 21.91
C LYS A 472 36.89 3.65 20.91
N TYR A 473 36.91 4.88 20.40
CA TYR A 473 36.03 5.34 19.33
C TYR A 473 36.85 5.97 18.22
N ARG A 474 36.54 5.64 16.97
CA ARG A 474 37.14 6.31 15.81
C ARG A 474 36.11 6.74 14.77
N LEU A 475 36.34 7.91 14.21
CA LEU A 475 35.66 8.40 13.01
C LEU A 475 36.42 7.88 11.79
N TYR A 476 35.86 6.93 11.07
CA TYR A 476 36.47 6.26 9.92
C TYR A 476 35.93 6.84 8.61
N ILE A 477 36.71 7.67 7.92
CA ILE A 477 36.26 8.53 6.83
C ILE A 477 36.74 7.97 5.49
N THR A 478 35.80 7.82 4.55
CA THR A 478 36.04 7.28 3.20
C THR A 478 35.83 8.28 2.08
N ASP A 479 35.19 9.43 2.36
CA ASP A 479 35.01 10.52 1.39
C ASP A 479 34.88 11.89 2.10
N LYS A 480 35.04 12.99 1.35
CA LYS A 480 35.04 14.37 1.88
C LYS A 480 34.38 15.40 0.96
N ASN A 481 33.95 16.51 1.56
CA ASN A 481 33.41 17.68 0.87
C ASN A 481 34.53 18.65 0.49
N SER A 482 35.26 18.40 -0.60
CA SER A 482 36.12 19.36 -1.33
C SER A 482 37.06 18.64 -2.30
N SER A 483 37.69 19.40 -3.20
CA SER A 483 38.82 18.94 -4.03
C SER A 483 40.18 18.96 -3.32
N ASN A 484 40.24 19.37 -2.03
CA ASN A 484 41.49 19.37 -1.27
C ASN A 484 42.07 17.95 -1.14
N LEU A 485 43.37 17.83 -0.84
CA LEU A 485 44.06 16.54 -0.70
C LEU A 485 44.10 16.05 0.76
N PHE A 486 43.14 16.45 1.59
CA PHE A 486 43.03 16.08 3.00
C PHE A 486 41.57 16.13 3.46
N VAL A 487 41.25 15.57 4.62
CA VAL A 487 40.01 15.80 5.38
C VAL A 487 40.32 16.52 6.69
N SER A 488 39.39 17.32 7.19
CA SER A 488 39.57 18.09 8.40
C SER A 488 38.37 18.01 9.35
N VAL A 489 38.65 17.97 10.66
CA VAL A 489 37.66 17.91 11.74
C VAL A 489 38.10 18.85 12.86
N LYS A 490 37.30 19.89 13.14
CA LYS A 490 37.58 20.84 14.22
C LYS A 490 37.36 20.22 15.59
N LYS A 491 36.21 19.58 15.77
CA LYS A 491 35.85 18.90 17.01
C LYS A 491 35.18 17.59 16.71
N LEU A 492 35.56 16.56 17.47
CA LEU A 492 34.81 15.33 17.59
C LEU A 492 34.39 15.19 19.05
N LYS A 493 33.11 15.43 19.35
CA LYS A 493 32.55 15.22 20.68
C LYS A 493 31.88 13.87 20.71
N LEU A 494 32.16 13.08 21.74
CA LEU A 494 31.39 11.90 22.08
C LEU A 494 30.40 12.29 23.16
N VAL A 495 29.11 12.08 22.97
CA VAL A 495 28.09 12.70 23.83
C VAL A 495 27.13 11.68 24.45
N VAL A 496 26.71 11.99 25.67
CA VAL A 496 25.71 11.27 26.44
C VAL A 496 25.01 12.28 27.35
N GLY A 497 23.70 12.13 27.56
CA GLY A 497 22.99 12.94 28.55
C GLY A 497 23.18 12.41 29.96
N ASP A 498 22.73 13.19 30.94
CA ASP A 498 22.65 12.70 32.32
C ASP A 498 21.69 11.52 32.41
N LYS A 499 21.88 10.69 33.45
CA LYS A 499 20.98 9.57 33.71
C LYS A 499 19.56 10.07 34.00
N CYS A 500 18.58 9.41 33.37
CA CYS A 500 17.16 9.72 33.51
C CYS A 500 16.36 8.51 34.05
N LEU A 501 15.12 8.79 34.43
CA LEU A 501 14.11 7.79 34.82
C LEU A 501 12.84 7.98 34.00
N ILE A 502 12.03 6.93 33.86
CA ILE A 502 10.70 6.99 33.25
C ILE A 502 9.64 6.93 34.35
N SER A 503 8.56 7.70 34.24
CA SER A 503 7.35 7.48 35.02
C SER A 503 6.13 7.20 34.15
N ASP A 504 5.19 6.45 34.72
CA ASP A 504 3.87 6.20 34.13
C ASP A 504 2.81 7.18 34.63
N SER A 505 1.59 7.04 34.10
CA SER A 505 0.41 7.82 34.50
C SER A 505 -0.04 7.65 35.94
N SER A 506 0.37 6.55 36.60
CA SER A 506 0.08 6.28 38.01
C SER A 506 1.16 6.81 38.95
N GLY A 507 2.20 7.48 38.41
CA GLY A 507 3.31 8.03 39.18
C GLY A 507 4.33 6.98 39.63
N ASN A 508 4.31 5.77 39.08
CA ASN A 508 5.38 4.80 39.33
C ASN A 508 6.60 5.16 38.49
N PHE A 509 7.79 4.94 39.06
CA PHE A 509 9.06 5.20 38.39
C PHE A 509 9.74 3.90 37.94
N TYR A 510 10.47 3.99 36.84
CA TYR A 510 11.14 2.87 36.21
C TYR A 510 12.54 3.26 35.75
N THR A 511 13.48 2.35 35.93
CA THR A 511 14.71 2.31 35.14
C THR A 511 14.50 1.44 33.91
N ALA A 512 15.34 1.61 32.89
CA ALA A 512 15.23 0.89 31.64
C ALA A 512 16.59 0.30 31.23
N SER A 513 16.56 -0.94 30.75
CA SER A 513 17.72 -1.60 30.16
C SER A 513 17.27 -2.61 29.12
N SER A 514 17.84 -2.55 27.92
CA SER A 514 17.54 -3.49 26.83
C SER A 514 16.04 -3.65 26.52
N GLY A 515 15.27 -2.57 26.64
CA GLY A 515 13.83 -2.52 26.39
C GLY A 515 12.95 -2.92 27.58
N VAL A 516 13.54 -3.37 28.68
CA VAL A 516 12.81 -3.81 29.87
C VAL A 516 12.70 -2.65 30.88
N LEU A 517 11.48 -2.37 31.31
CA LEU A 517 11.20 -1.41 32.39
C LEU A 517 11.19 -2.13 33.74
N THR A 518 12.08 -1.73 34.65
CA THR A 518 12.14 -2.24 36.02
C THR A 518 11.71 -1.15 36.98
N LYS A 519 10.68 -1.42 37.79
CA LYS A 519 10.15 -0.46 38.75
C LYS A 519 11.20 -0.09 39.80
N VAL A 520 11.32 1.19 40.12
CA VAL A 520 12.19 1.75 41.16
C VAL A 520 11.38 2.66 42.09
N ASN A 521 11.98 3.05 43.22
CA ASN A 521 11.38 4.03 44.10
C ASN A 521 11.28 5.39 43.40
N ALA A 522 10.23 6.15 43.74
CA ALA A 522 10.11 7.53 43.30
C ALA A 522 11.31 8.34 43.83
N PRO A 523 11.99 9.13 42.98
CA PRO A 523 13.17 9.86 43.40
C PRO A 523 12.80 10.94 44.41
N SER A 524 13.48 10.91 45.56
CA SER A 524 13.46 11.91 46.63
C SER A 524 14.66 12.86 46.54
N SER A 525 15.72 12.49 45.82
CA SER A 525 16.92 13.33 45.63
C SER A 525 17.64 13.08 44.31
N ALA A 526 18.51 14.01 43.91
CA ALA A 526 19.28 13.93 42.67
C ALA A 526 20.20 12.68 42.57
N SER A 527 20.68 12.15 43.69
CA SER A 527 21.61 11.01 43.71
C SER A 527 20.98 9.68 43.26
N GLU A 528 19.65 9.56 43.36
CA GLU A 528 18.93 8.35 42.92
C GLU A 528 18.93 8.20 41.40
N PHE A 529 19.00 9.30 40.64
CA PHE A 529 19.19 9.25 39.19
C PHE A 529 20.56 8.68 38.82
N SER A 530 21.61 9.06 39.55
CA SER A 530 22.95 8.51 39.32
C SER A 530 23.02 7.01 39.59
N THR A 531 22.25 6.53 40.58
CA THR A 531 22.25 5.12 41.02
C THR A 531 21.35 4.25 40.15
N SER A 532 20.10 4.68 39.95
CA SER A 532 19.05 3.88 39.32
C SER A 532 18.72 4.32 37.90
N GLY A 533 19.16 5.50 37.47
CA GLY A 533 18.84 6.03 36.16
C GLY A 533 19.61 5.35 35.02
N PHE A 534 19.10 5.54 33.81
CA PHE A 534 19.64 5.02 32.56
C PHE A 534 19.92 6.16 31.59
N VAL A 535 20.74 5.93 30.56
CA VAL A 535 20.96 6.90 29.47
C VAL A 535 20.38 6.43 28.14
N TYR A 536 20.12 5.12 28.02
CA TYR A 536 19.48 4.49 26.87
C TYR A 536 18.60 3.35 27.34
N SER A 537 17.32 3.38 26.96
CA SER A 537 16.35 2.38 27.43
C SER A 537 16.45 1.04 26.72
N GLY A 538 17.00 1.00 25.50
CA GLY A 538 16.69 -0.06 24.53
C GLY A 538 15.27 0.09 23.98
N ILE A 539 14.86 -0.88 23.15
CA ILE A 539 13.56 -0.85 22.47
C ILE A 539 12.47 -1.41 23.39
N ILE A 540 11.63 -0.54 23.94
CA ILE A 540 10.48 -0.88 24.76
C ILE A 540 9.29 -1.20 23.84
N SER A 541 8.63 -2.33 24.04
CA SER A 541 7.47 -2.75 23.22
C SER A 541 6.17 -2.03 23.61
N SER A 542 5.24 -1.91 22.66
CA SER A 542 3.90 -1.37 22.92
C SER A 542 3.13 -2.10 24.02
N SER A 543 3.30 -3.42 24.13
CA SER A 543 2.67 -4.22 25.20
C SER A 543 3.10 -3.77 26.60
N THR A 544 4.32 -3.23 26.73
CA THR A 544 4.86 -2.71 28.00
C THR A 544 4.42 -1.26 28.25
N LEU A 545 4.12 -0.50 27.20
CA LEU A 545 3.80 0.93 27.27
C LEU A 545 2.30 1.21 27.39
N SER A 546 1.45 0.36 26.79
CA SER A 546 0.02 0.65 26.58
C SER A 546 -0.76 0.96 27.86
N ASP A 547 -0.42 0.35 28.99
CA ASP A 547 -1.04 0.58 30.30
C ASP A 547 -0.34 1.68 31.14
N LYS A 548 0.71 2.31 30.59
CA LYS A 548 1.57 3.28 31.29
C LYS A 548 1.43 4.72 30.79
N LEU A 549 0.71 4.92 29.68
CA LEU A 549 0.56 6.23 29.05
C LEU A 549 -0.20 7.23 29.94
N PRO A 550 0.20 8.52 29.97
CA PRO A 550 1.36 9.09 29.28
C PRO A 550 2.70 8.71 29.93
N ILE A 551 3.75 8.61 29.11
CA ILE A 551 5.13 8.41 29.56
C ILE A 551 5.81 9.76 29.77
N LYS A 552 6.51 9.88 30.89
CA LYS A 552 7.29 11.05 31.24
C LYS A 552 8.72 10.66 31.57
N VAL A 553 9.68 11.42 31.06
CA VAL A 553 11.11 11.20 31.31
C VAL A 553 11.62 12.27 32.27
N TRP A 554 12.37 11.86 33.28
CA TRP A 554 12.81 12.68 34.40
C TRP A 554 14.33 12.75 34.49
N PHE A 555 14.84 13.93 34.82
CA PHE A 555 16.25 14.21 35.08
C PHE A 555 16.42 14.88 36.44
N ALA A 556 17.55 14.61 37.10
CA ALA A 556 17.90 15.25 38.36
C ALA A 556 18.10 16.77 38.21
N SER A 557 18.74 17.19 37.12
CA SER A 557 19.04 18.58 36.81
C SER A 557 19.08 18.80 35.29
N ASN A 558 19.17 20.08 34.89
CA ASN A 558 19.38 20.46 33.49
C ASN A 558 20.68 21.29 33.31
N SER A 559 21.70 21.05 34.13
CA SER A 559 22.95 21.83 34.11
C SER A 559 23.76 21.68 32.84
N THR A 560 23.59 20.57 32.12
CA THR A 560 24.30 20.22 30.88
C THR A 560 23.41 20.41 29.64
N ASN A 561 22.29 21.16 29.76
CA ASN A 561 21.27 21.28 28.72
C ASN A 561 20.83 19.91 28.19
N ASN A 562 20.47 19.02 29.13
CA ASN A 562 19.90 17.72 28.82
C ASN A 562 18.62 17.87 28.02
N TYR A 563 18.41 16.92 27.11
CA TYR A 563 17.16 16.74 26.43
C TYR A 563 16.98 15.26 26.10
N VAL A 564 15.76 14.88 25.76
CA VAL A 564 15.42 13.49 25.43
C VAL A 564 15.37 13.34 23.93
N ARG A 565 16.01 12.31 23.38
CA ARG A 565 15.76 11.87 22.01
C ARG A 565 14.98 10.57 22.05
N THR A 566 13.97 10.45 21.21
CA THR A 566 13.22 9.21 21.06
C THR A 566 13.44 8.59 19.70
N SER A 567 13.38 7.26 19.66
CA SER A 567 13.12 6.50 18.44
C SER A 567 11.76 5.84 18.64
N TYR A 568 10.77 6.30 17.89
CA TYR A 568 9.38 5.90 18.01
C TYR A 568 9.02 5.01 16.83
N GLY A 569 8.57 3.78 17.09
CA GLY A 569 8.05 2.89 16.06
C GLY A 569 6.58 3.20 15.80
N PRO A 570 6.21 3.83 14.67
CA PRO A 570 4.81 4.09 14.37
C PRO A 570 4.10 2.83 13.88
N LEU A 571 2.79 2.76 14.09
CA LEU A 571 1.92 1.90 13.28
C LEU A 571 2.00 2.33 11.80
N PRO A 572 1.61 1.49 10.82
CA PRO A 572 1.45 1.94 9.44
C PRO A 572 0.57 3.19 9.36
N GLN A 573 1.03 4.19 8.62
CA GLN A 573 0.39 5.49 8.51
C GLN A 573 -0.22 5.69 7.14
N ILE A 574 -1.47 6.13 7.06
CA ILE A 574 -2.21 6.31 5.79
C ILE A 574 -2.68 7.75 5.63
N ILE A 575 -2.67 8.23 4.38
CA ILE A 575 -3.35 9.46 3.97
C ILE A 575 -4.34 9.16 2.83
N ILE A 576 -5.50 9.79 2.88
CA ILE A 576 -6.58 9.65 1.91
C ILE A 576 -7.09 11.06 1.54
N PRO A 577 -7.04 11.48 0.27
CA PRO A 577 -7.56 12.78 -0.16
C PRO A 577 -9.04 12.98 0.21
N LYS A 578 -9.38 14.17 0.72
CA LYS A 578 -10.76 14.58 1.02
C LYS A 578 -11.57 14.95 -0.22
N SER A 579 -10.89 15.23 -1.34
CA SER A 579 -11.51 15.65 -2.59
C SER A 579 -10.78 15.06 -3.80
N LEU A 580 -11.49 14.97 -4.93
CA LEU A 580 -10.91 14.56 -6.21
C LEU A 580 -10.14 15.71 -6.84
N THR A 581 -8.96 15.42 -7.38
CA THR A 581 -8.24 16.33 -8.28
C THR A 581 -8.87 16.26 -9.67
N SER A 582 -9.36 17.39 -10.18
CA SER A 582 -9.83 17.48 -11.57
C SER A 582 -8.63 17.48 -12.51
N VAL A 583 -8.66 16.58 -13.50
CA VAL A 583 -7.64 16.44 -14.54
C VAL A 583 -8.25 16.52 -15.94
N ARG A 584 -9.43 17.13 -16.08
CA ARG A 584 -10.14 17.29 -17.36
C ARG A 584 -9.39 18.15 -18.39
N SER A 585 -8.42 18.94 -17.95
CA SER A 585 -7.51 19.69 -18.84
C SER A 585 -6.45 18.81 -19.49
N LEU A 586 -6.36 17.54 -19.10
CA LEU A 586 -5.40 16.58 -19.63
C LEU A 586 -6.06 15.73 -20.72
N GLN A 587 -5.38 15.59 -21.84
CA GLN A 587 -5.75 14.64 -22.86
C GLN A 587 -5.35 13.22 -22.44
N VAL A 588 -4.17 13.08 -21.83
CA VAL A 588 -3.52 11.80 -21.54
C VAL A 588 -2.63 11.93 -20.30
N ILE A 589 -2.56 10.87 -19.48
CA ILE A 589 -1.52 10.66 -18.46
C ILE A 589 -0.47 9.73 -19.05
N ASN A 590 0.75 10.23 -19.22
CA ASN A 590 1.86 9.44 -19.76
C ASN A 590 2.44 8.50 -18.69
N SER A 591 2.63 9.03 -17.48
CA SER A 591 3.11 8.29 -16.31
C SER A 591 2.78 9.05 -15.01
N ALA A 592 2.78 8.34 -13.88
CA ALA A 592 2.83 8.93 -12.55
C ALA A 592 4.19 8.61 -11.91
N GLN A 593 4.70 9.50 -11.06
CA GLN A 593 5.93 9.32 -10.32
C GLN A 593 5.70 9.70 -8.86
N LEU A 594 6.01 8.77 -7.97
CA LEU A 594 6.13 9.03 -6.54
C LEU A 594 7.62 9.05 -6.18
N SER A 595 8.15 10.24 -5.86
CA SER A 595 9.55 10.40 -5.46
C SER A 595 9.68 10.00 -3.99
N THR A 596 10.44 8.94 -3.70
CA THR A 596 10.54 8.39 -2.34
C THR A 596 11.96 8.14 -1.91
N THR A 597 12.22 8.34 -0.61
CA THR A 597 13.44 7.90 0.06
C THR A 597 13.13 6.72 0.96
N LEU A 598 13.59 5.52 0.60
CA LEU A 598 13.35 4.28 1.33
C LEU A 598 14.67 3.66 1.82
N SER A 599 14.70 3.14 3.05
CA SER A 599 15.80 2.31 3.56
C SER A 599 15.28 1.13 4.36
N GLY A 600 16.07 0.06 4.45
CA GLY A 600 15.71 -1.15 5.19
C GLY A 600 14.41 -1.79 4.68
N LYS A 601 13.47 -2.02 5.59
CA LYS A 601 12.11 -2.51 5.34
C LYS A 601 11.07 -1.39 5.25
N GLY A 602 11.51 -0.13 5.20
CA GLY A 602 10.63 1.00 4.99
C GLY A 602 9.90 0.89 3.66
N ALA A 603 8.58 1.09 3.68
CA ALA A 603 7.73 0.82 2.52
C ALA A 603 6.68 1.91 2.32
N VAL A 604 6.39 2.19 1.04
CA VAL A 604 5.28 3.04 0.61
C VAL A 604 4.43 2.26 -0.39
N SER A 605 3.12 2.22 -0.16
CA SER A 605 2.15 1.63 -1.10
C SER A 605 1.08 2.65 -1.46
N VAL A 606 0.55 2.52 -2.68
CA VAL A 606 -0.39 3.49 -3.27
C VAL A 606 -1.60 2.80 -3.88
N ALA A 607 -2.74 3.48 -3.81
CA ALA A 607 -3.93 3.13 -4.58
C ALA A 607 -4.52 4.40 -5.21
N VAL A 608 -5.24 4.22 -6.31
CA VAL A 608 -5.85 5.31 -7.08
C VAL A 608 -7.36 5.21 -6.97
N SER A 609 -8.06 6.34 -6.96
CA SER A 609 -9.52 6.37 -7.05
C SER A 609 -9.99 7.44 -8.03
N ARG A 610 -11.15 7.18 -8.64
CA ARG A 610 -11.90 8.18 -9.44
C ARG A 610 -13.12 8.74 -8.71
N ASN A 611 -13.46 8.20 -7.54
CA ASN A 611 -14.70 8.54 -6.83
C ASN A 611 -14.56 8.62 -5.29
N LEU A 612 -13.37 8.42 -4.73
CA LEU A 612 -13.03 8.34 -3.30
C LEU A 612 -13.66 7.18 -2.52
N ASN A 613 -14.57 6.42 -3.12
CA ASN A 613 -15.28 5.30 -2.49
C ASN A 613 -14.63 3.95 -2.81
N ASP A 614 -14.25 3.75 -4.06
CA ASP A 614 -13.56 2.55 -4.54
C ASP A 614 -12.12 2.90 -4.89
N TRP A 615 -11.19 2.17 -4.30
CA TRP A 615 -9.77 2.31 -4.54
C TRP A 615 -9.28 1.15 -5.39
N VAL A 616 -8.48 1.43 -6.40
CA VAL A 616 -7.98 0.46 -7.37
C VAL A 616 -6.47 0.47 -7.43
N VAL A 617 -5.91 -0.68 -7.80
CA VAL A 617 -4.47 -0.89 -7.99
C VAL A 617 -4.21 -1.55 -9.33
N TRP A 618 -3.04 -1.28 -9.91
CA TRP A 618 -2.60 -1.97 -11.11
C TRP A 618 -1.91 -3.28 -10.73
N ASN A 619 -2.45 -4.43 -11.16
CA ASN A 619 -1.88 -5.74 -10.84
C ASN A 619 -0.89 -6.27 -11.89
N GLY A 620 -0.52 -5.44 -12.88
CA GLY A 620 0.29 -5.83 -14.04
C GLY A 620 -0.51 -6.05 -15.33
N SER A 621 -1.82 -6.30 -15.23
CA SER A 621 -2.69 -6.60 -16.38
C SER A 621 -3.97 -5.78 -16.44
N ALA A 622 -4.53 -5.43 -15.29
CA ALA A 622 -5.76 -4.65 -15.17
C ALA A 622 -5.78 -3.83 -13.87
N TRP A 623 -6.66 -2.83 -13.85
CA TRP A 623 -7.04 -2.12 -12.63
C TRP A 623 -8.00 -3.00 -11.81
N VAL A 624 -7.60 -3.33 -10.59
CA VAL A 624 -8.38 -4.19 -9.67
C VAL A 624 -8.75 -3.39 -8.44
N SER A 625 -10.02 -3.49 -8.04
CA SER A 625 -10.52 -2.87 -6.81
C SER A 625 -9.94 -3.55 -5.57
N ILE A 626 -9.49 -2.73 -4.63
CA ILE A 626 -9.23 -3.10 -3.24
C ILE A 626 -10.36 -2.62 -2.32
N GLY A 627 -11.43 -2.04 -2.87
CA GLY A 627 -12.59 -1.52 -2.15
C GLY A 627 -12.29 -0.21 -1.41
N SER A 628 -13.12 0.10 -0.40
CA SER A 628 -12.98 1.35 0.37
C SER A 628 -11.77 1.35 1.31
N LEU A 629 -11.27 2.55 1.62
CA LEU A 629 -10.21 2.79 2.59
C LEU A 629 -10.71 3.76 3.67
N SER A 630 -10.18 3.60 4.88
CA SER A 630 -10.42 4.45 6.05
C SER A 630 -9.10 5.01 6.57
N ALA A 631 -9.12 6.21 7.15
CA ALA A 631 -7.92 6.84 7.74
C ALA A 631 -7.64 6.31 9.16
N ASP A 632 -7.54 4.99 9.30
CA ASP A 632 -7.28 4.28 10.55
C ASP A 632 -6.32 3.10 10.32
N SER A 633 -6.01 2.34 11.38
CA SER A 633 -5.12 1.19 11.28
C SER A 633 -5.64 0.09 10.35
N ASN A 634 -6.97 -0.06 10.21
CA ASN A 634 -7.54 -1.06 9.31
C ASN A 634 -7.30 -0.67 7.85
N GLY A 635 -7.58 0.59 7.49
CA GLY A 635 -7.31 1.10 6.15
C GLY A 635 -5.82 1.15 5.82
N ALA A 636 -4.97 1.52 6.79
CA ALA A 636 -3.52 1.49 6.63
C ALA A 636 -3.01 0.07 6.32
N ASN A 637 -3.38 -0.93 7.14
CA ASN A 637 -2.97 -2.32 6.91
C ASN A 637 -3.53 -2.90 5.60
N LYS A 638 -4.75 -2.52 5.23
CA LYS A 638 -5.39 -2.91 3.97
C LYS A 638 -4.64 -2.34 2.77
N LEU A 639 -4.30 -1.05 2.78
CA LEU A 639 -3.52 -0.45 1.71
C LEU A 639 -2.06 -0.94 1.69
N LEU A 640 -1.48 -1.27 2.85
CA LEU A 640 -0.11 -1.77 2.92
C LEU A 640 0.03 -3.16 2.29
N SER A 641 -1.00 -4.00 2.42
CA SER A 641 -1.02 -5.36 1.87
C SER A 641 -1.59 -5.45 0.46
N GLY A 642 -2.59 -4.62 0.13
CA GLY A 642 -3.27 -4.64 -1.17
C GLY A 642 -2.86 -3.53 -2.14
N GLY A 643 -2.12 -2.53 -1.68
CA GLY A 643 -1.63 -1.41 -2.50
C GLY A 643 -0.55 -1.83 -3.50
N MET A 644 -0.36 -1.03 -4.54
CA MET A 644 0.77 -1.23 -5.45
C MET A 644 2.02 -0.55 -4.89
N SER A 645 3.20 -1.10 -5.18
CA SER A 645 4.47 -0.46 -4.82
C SER A 645 4.71 0.81 -5.64
N VAL A 646 5.61 1.66 -5.15
CA VAL A 646 6.12 2.83 -5.88
C VAL A 646 6.66 2.44 -7.26
N SER A 647 7.42 1.35 -7.35
CA SER A 647 7.96 0.85 -8.61
C SER A 647 6.86 0.46 -9.60
N SER A 648 5.80 -0.20 -9.14
CA SER A 648 4.66 -0.57 -9.97
C SER A 648 3.92 0.66 -10.48
N LEU A 649 3.66 1.66 -9.63
CA LEU A 649 3.05 2.93 -10.06
C LEU A 649 3.88 3.61 -11.15
N ASN A 650 5.20 3.69 -10.94
CA ASN A 650 6.12 4.39 -11.84
C ASN A 650 6.25 3.72 -13.21
N GLN A 651 5.83 2.45 -13.35
CA GLN A 651 5.86 1.68 -14.59
C GLN A 651 4.53 1.65 -15.35
N ILE A 652 3.44 2.19 -14.80
CA ILE A 652 2.14 2.22 -15.48
C ILE A 652 2.25 3.12 -16.73
N THR A 653 2.07 2.49 -17.89
CA THR A 653 2.16 3.13 -19.20
C THR A 653 0.92 3.95 -19.53
N THR A 654 1.05 4.81 -20.54
CA THR A 654 -0.04 5.60 -21.10
C THR A 654 -1.30 4.79 -21.44
N ALA A 655 -1.12 3.65 -22.11
CA ALA A 655 -2.24 2.79 -22.50
C ALA A 655 -2.94 2.17 -21.29
N GLN A 656 -2.20 1.87 -20.22
CA GLN A 656 -2.75 1.30 -18.99
C GLN A 656 -3.46 2.37 -18.15
N TRP A 657 -2.95 3.61 -18.11
CA TRP A 657 -3.68 4.74 -17.52
C TRP A 657 -5.02 4.99 -18.21
N ALA A 658 -5.07 4.89 -19.54
CA ALA A 658 -6.32 5.04 -20.29
C ALA A 658 -7.38 3.99 -19.90
N GLN A 659 -6.98 2.78 -19.49
CA GLN A 659 -7.92 1.74 -19.02
C GLN A 659 -8.66 2.11 -17.73
N LEU A 660 -8.11 3.04 -16.93
CA LEU A 660 -8.79 3.55 -15.74
C LEU A 660 -10.00 4.44 -16.10
N PHE A 661 -10.08 4.92 -17.35
CA PHE A 661 -11.06 5.88 -17.86
C PHE A 661 -11.94 5.32 -18.99
N PRO A 662 -12.63 4.17 -18.81
CA PRO A 662 -13.40 3.56 -19.89
C PRO A 662 -14.61 4.41 -20.30
N SER A 663 -15.23 5.12 -19.37
CA SER A 663 -16.41 5.97 -19.62
C SER A 663 -16.13 7.20 -20.49
N THR A 664 -14.85 7.55 -20.65
CA THR A 664 -14.39 8.72 -21.42
C THR A 664 -13.42 8.30 -22.53
N ASN A 665 -13.47 7.04 -22.97
CA ASN A 665 -12.61 6.47 -24.01
C ASN A 665 -11.11 6.73 -23.76
N GLY A 666 -10.68 6.62 -22.49
CA GLY A 666 -9.30 6.80 -22.09
C GLY A 666 -8.90 8.23 -21.70
N VAL A 667 -9.79 9.21 -21.82
CA VAL A 667 -9.50 10.60 -21.46
C VAL A 667 -9.66 10.81 -19.94
N PRO A 668 -8.63 11.30 -19.23
CA PRO A 668 -8.71 11.55 -17.79
C PRO A 668 -9.79 12.57 -17.38
N ASP A 669 -10.47 12.32 -16.27
CA ASP A 669 -11.45 13.26 -15.70
C ASP A 669 -11.12 13.70 -14.27
N THR A 670 -11.12 12.77 -13.32
CA THR A 670 -10.88 13.02 -11.90
C THR A 670 -10.05 11.89 -11.31
N LEU A 671 -9.19 12.22 -10.35
CA LEU A 671 -8.25 11.30 -9.74
C LEU A 671 -8.04 11.62 -8.26
N ALA A 672 -7.65 10.61 -7.49
CA ALA A 672 -7.12 10.74 -6.14
C ALA A 672 -6.12 9.62 -5.88
N PHE A 673 -5.13 9.89 -5.03
CA PHE A 673 -4.10 8.92 -4.64
C PHE A 673 -4.10 8.78 -3.12
N ALA A 674 -4.36 7.56 -2.63
CA ALA A 674 -4.17 7.21 -1.23
C ALA A 674 -2.77 6.61 -1.07
N LEU A 675 -2.07 7.01 -0.01
CA LEU A 675 -0.72 6.54 0.28
C LEU A 675 -0.68 5.94 1.68
N VAL A 676 0.03 4.83 1.83
CA VAL A 676 0.41 4.29 3.14
C VAL A 676 1.92 4.21 3.23
N LEU A 677 2.44 4.54 4.41
CA LEU A 677 3.85 4.53 4.76
C LEU A 677 4.05 3.62 5.97
N ASN A 678 5.07 2.79 5.92
CA ASN A 678 5.38 1.84 6.98
C ASN A 678 6.87 1.92 7.32
N VAL A 679 7.17 2.04 8.61
CA VAL A 679 8.53 2.07 9.17
C VAL A 679 8.55 1.10 10.37
N PRO A 680 8.78 -0.21 10.13
CA PRO A 680 8.77 -1.22 11.20
C PRO A 680 9.82 -0.99 12.28
N ASP A 681 11.05 -0.65 11.87
CA ASP A 681 12.15 -0.33 12.78
C ASP A 681 12.71 1.07 12.47
N PRO A 682 12.34 2.10 13.25
CA PRO A 682 12.80 3.48 13.03
C PRO A 682 14.33 3.67 13.16
N SER A 683 15.07 2.65 13.62
CA SER A 683 16.54 2.70 13.68
C SER A 683 17.24 2.29 12.38
N LEU A 684 16.54 1.57 11.49
CA LEU A 684 17.10 0.97 10.27
C LEU A 684 16.26 1.32 9.02
N ASP A 685 14.97 1.52 9.22
CA ASP A 685 13.99 1.68 8.17
C ASP A 685 13.64 3.17 8.01
N ASN A 686 13.46 3.60 6.77
CA ASN A 686 12.96 4.93 6.44
C ASN A 686 11.93 4.83 5.32
N ALA A 687 10.87 5.62 5.42
CA ALA A 687 9.88 5.76 4.37
C ALA A 687 9.42 7.22 4.30
N ALA A 688 9.89 7.94 3.30
CA ALA A 688 9.48 9.31 3.02
C ALA A 688 9.10 9.47 1.55
N VAL A 689 8.14 10.35 1.29
CA VAL A 689 7.69 10.73 -0.05
C VAL A 689 7.87 12.23 -0.22
N ASP A 690 8.67 12.63 -1.21
CA ASP A 690 8.98 14.04 -1.50
C ASP A 690 7.90 14.70 -2.36
N ALA A 691 7.40 13.99 -3.37
CA ALA A 691 6.40 14.53 -4.29
C ALA A 691 5.64 13.43 -5.03
N LEU A 692 4.40 13.76 -5.40
CA LEU A 692 3.60 13.01 -6.37
C LEU A 692 3.40 13.86 -7.61
N VAL A 693 3.86 13.35 -8.75
CA VAL A 693 3.91 14.09 -10.01
C VAL A 693 3.35 13.25 -11.15
N LEU A 694 2.60 13.88 -12.05
CA LEU A 694 2.18 13.28 -13.31
C LEU A 694 2.98 13.86 -14.47
N ASN A 695 3.35 13.01 -15.42
CA ASN A 695 3.72 13.44 -16.77
C ASN A 695 2.50 13.30 -17.69
N VAL A 696 2.13 14.37 -18.39
CA VAL A 696 0.81 14.48 -19.03
C VAL A 696 0.89 15.18 -20.39
N ASN A 697 -0.14 14.99 -21.22
CA ASN A 697 -0.39 15.82 -22.39
C ASN A 697 -1.67 16.63 -22.15
N ASN A 698 -1.65 17.91 -22.46
CA ASN A 698 -2.81 18.78 -22.29
C ASN A 698 -3.83 18.59 -23.43
N VAL A 699 -5.10 18.88 -23.17
CA VAL A 699 -6.10 19.00 -24.24
C VAL A 699 -5.75 20.18 -25.15
N SER A 700 -6.04 20.04 -26.44
CA SER A 700 -5.92 21.16 -27.38
C SER A 700 -6.92 22.27 -27.06
N ALA A 701 -6.47 23.52 -27.21
CA ALA A 701 -7.35 24.68 -27.16
C ALA A 701 -7.89 25.01 -28.56
N TRP A 702 -9.04 25.69 -28.63
CA TRP A 702 -9.62 26.16 -29.89
C TRP A 702 -9.68 27.69 -29.86
N LYS A 703 -8.70 28.36 -30.49
CA LYS A 703 -8.57 29.81 -30.50
C LYS A 703 -9.45 30.42 -31.59
N LYS A 704 -10.31 31.39 -31.23
CA LYS A 704 -11.05 32.20 -32.21
C LYS A 704 -10.06 32.95 -33.10
N GLN A 705 -10.22 32.79 -34.41
CA GLN A 705 -9.35 33.41 -35.40
C GLN A 705 -9.78 34.84 -35.65
N THR A 706 -8.79 35.69 -35.86
CA THR A 706 -8.97 37.07 -36.32
C THR A 706 -9.22 37.10 -37.83
N GLU A 707 -9.70 38.23 -38.34
CA GLU A 707 -9.92 38.46 -39.78
C GLU A 707 -8.63 38.35 -40.61
N ALA A 708 -7.47 38.56 -39.97
CA ALA A 708 -6.16 38.38 -40.60
C ALA A 708 -5.69 36.92 -40.64
N GLU A 709 -6.27 36.02 -39.83
CA GLU A 709 -5.90 34.60 -39.75
C GLU A 709 -6.84 33.71 -40.58
N VAL A 710 -8.12 34.10 -40.70
CA VAL A 710 -9.11 33.46 -41.58
C VAL A 710 -9.96 34.54 -42.24
N GLU A 711 -9.92 34.58 -43.57
CA GLU A 711 -10.77 35.48 -44.35
C GLU A 711 -12.12 34.80 -44.61
N ILE A 712 -13.21 35.44 -44.18
CA ILE A 712 -14.58 34.96 -44.35
C ILE A 712 -15.29 35.84 -45.38
N ARG A 713 -15.92 35.23 -46.39
CA ARG A 713 -16.69 35.95 -47.41
C ARG A 713 -18.09 35.36 -47.57
N TRP A 714 -19.08 36.24 -47.61
CA TRP A 714 -20.48 35.90 -47.85
C TRP A 714 -20.86 36.20 -49.30
N TYR A 715 -21.62 35.29 -49.89
CA TYR A 715 -22.23 35.40 -51.20
C TYR A 715 -23.73 35.05 -51.06
N PRO A 716 -24.58 35.42 -52.03
CA PRO A 716 -26.00 35.08 -51.99
C PRO A 716 -26.29 33.58 -51.85
N ASP A 717 -25.39 32.73 -52.35
CA ASP A 717 -25.56 31.29 -52.48
C ASP A 717 -24.59 30.47 -51.62
N LYS A 718 -23.64 31.09 -50.90
CA LYS A 718 -22.61 30.40 -50.12
C LYS A 718 -21.85 31.30 -49.15
N VAL A 719 -21.15 30.68 -48.20
CA VAL A 719 -20.07 31.30 -47.43
C VAL A 719 -18.75 30.58 -47.69
N THR A 720 -17.66 31.34 -47.74
CA THR A 720 -16.30 30.78 -47.88
C THR A 720 -15.41 31.18 -46.72
N PHE A 721 -14.55 30.26 -46.29
CA PHE A 721 -13.49 30.49 -45.32
C PHE A 721 -12.16 30.22 -45.99
N LYS A 722 -11.27 31.20 -46.02
CA LYS A 722 -9.90 31.05 -46.51
C LYS A 722 -8.93 31.08 -45.33
N THR A 723 -8.27 29.96 -45.07
CA THR A 723 -7.31 29.84 -43.97
C THR A 723 -5.96 30.44 -44.38
N VAL A 724 -5.35 31.25 -43.52
CA VAL A 724 -4.02 31.81 -43.82
C VAL A 724 -2.89 30.82 -43.53
N ALA A 725 -3.08 29.95 -42.53
CA ALA A 725 -2.10 28.95 -42.12
C ALA A 725 -2.68 27.54 -42.17
N ALA A 726 -1.81 26.54 -42.22
CA ALA A 726 -2.22 25.15 -42.11
C ALA A 726 -2.67 24.81 -40.67
N GLY A 727 -3.55 23.83 -40.53
CA GLY A 727 -4.00 23.29 -39.24
C GLY A 727 -5.41 22.73 -39.24
N ASN A 728 -5.89 22.38 -38.05
CA ASN A 728 -7.26 21.93 -37.83
C ASN A 728 -8.14 23.13 -37.48
N TYR A 729 -9.31 23.22 -38.10
CA TYR A 729 -10.23 24.35 -37.97
C TYR A 729 -11.65 23.88 -37.67
N LYS A 730 -12.37 24.66 -36.87
CA LYS A 730 -13.83 24.60 -36.73
C LYS A 730 -14.40 25.87 -37.34
N LEU A 731 -15.22 25.72 -38.37
CA LEU A 731 -15.78 26.83 -39.15
C LEU A 731 -17.27 26.92 -38.84
N ALA A 732 -17.68 28.02 -38.24
CA ALA A 732 -19.05 28.25 -37.80
C ALA A 732 -19.68 29.36 -38.65
N TYR A 733 -20.88 29.15 -39.16
CA TYR A 733 -21.67 30.16 -39.87
C TYR A 733 -23.15 29.97 -39.61
N GLN A 734 -23.92 31.05 -39.55
CA GLN A 734 -25.38 30.99 -39.53
C GLN A 734 -25.93 30.71 -40.95
N GLN A 735 -27.06 30.02 -41.05
CA GLN A 735 -27.71 29.81 -42.35
C GLN A 735 -28.67 30.97 -42.67
N PRO A 736 -28.71 31.45 -43.92
CA PRO A 736 -29.63 32.49 -44.36
C PRO A 736 -31.11 32.14 -44.36
#